data_AF-A0A8H4J7H5-F1
#
_entry.id   AF-A0A8H4J7H5-F1
#
_cell.length_a   1.000
_cell.length_b   1.000
_cell.length_c   1.000
_cell.angle_alpha   90.00
_cell.angle_beta   90.00
_cell.angle_gamma   90.00
#
_symmetry.space_group_name_H-M   'P 1'
#
loop_
_entity.id
_entity.type
_entity.pdbx_description
1 polymer ?
#
loop_
_entity_poly.entity_id
_entity_poly.type
_entity_poly.pdbx_seq_one_letter_code
_entity_poly.pdbx_strand_id
1 'polypeptide(L)'
;MSRFLTAVTRLAAVAPLVGCVAGINLTVSTSGGNATSPLMYGFMFEDINHSGDGGIHGQLLRNNGFQGNDQTLTAYGAVGNASLTVDSDNPLSSAIPYSLAVAVPEGVTGDVGFSNEGYWGFPVNADQYSTSFWIKGDYSGNVTIKLVGNYTGTEYASTTISDVSSNASAYAYYETSFESEQAPDGNNLWTLTFDGESTAGSTLYFDLVTLYPTTFKSRANGLKPSVANALNDMGASFLRFPGGNNLEGYSEANRWKWNETIGPLQDRPGRQGTWGYANTDALGLIEYLEWCEDMGLAPILGVWAGFALESGGNTPFTGDALTPYLDEVLNELEFLLGDASSTYGSQRAALGYSSPFNITHVEIGNEDYLGGGCSSYPERFTTYYDAIHAAYPDITIIASAAYDSGGAACLPSPLPAGVMQDYHTYASETDLVANFSQFDNANRSQPIFVGEFSCYSDASGTRNVLPFMACSVAEAVYMIGFERNADVVLMSTYAPLLQLFNSTQWTPDLVGFTPAGTVVRSTSYFVQQLFAQNWGTEMRAVTADTAFGPVYWSASADGASTYVKLANYGESAQSVSVNVDGATQGSLTTLSGAQRAENSDTAGEVVQPVESTPDRLDNHGWRLLGLHSIFMVLIFFGASRSRDMLPAAVYTLFTSASFLSGLFTSVVLYRLYFSPIRRFPGPRQAAVTSFYPLADYEPRIQDVVDSLMKAFEERSGTPINLTDWMGYFTFDAMGRVAYSQDFGMIERGEGTVEVDGRSTSIQTLHEMIKIFGVLSVVPWLIRMIVEMNLSSELAAFHQWCHDTMKSKQKTFNPATSTPTDMASWLVHSAHNPPTPSKRQTQRSLESDSVLLIIAGSDTTTSAITNALFFLTRDPMRFLKLRKAIDALHDRSARTLASCRYLEAVINETLRLKPPICQGLVRETPSTSGITIPAHTENEPDVVIPPDTLVTVPTWTLHRDARFWGDDASEFRPERFLSENGGVDVTDDRTPFVPFSRGAYACPGKAVAYAELRAVLAAVVGGFDVRFAEGHGERAFDEGWLDTFTLTNPALRVVMEKRKA
;
A
#
# COMPACT_ATOMS: atom_id res chain seq x y z
N MET A 1 -62.78 11.93 20.59
CA MET A 1 -62.16 12.18 19.27
C MET A 1 -61.01 13.18 19.33
N SER A 2 -61.18 14.41 19.85
CA SER A 2 -60.09 15.42 19.91
C SER A 2 -58.83 14.95 20.69
N ARG A 3 -58.98 14.32 21.86
CA ARG A 3 -57.83 13.80 22.65
C ARG A 3 -57.15 12.55 22.06
N PHE A 4 -57.84 11.81 21.17
CA PHE A 4 -57.26 10.67 20.46
C PHE A 4 -56.48 11.16 19.24
N LEU A 5 -56.95 12.21 18.55
CA LEU A 5 -56.19 12.90 17.51
C LEU A 5 -54.92 13.57 18.05
N THR A 6 -54.94 14.15 19.26
CA THR A 6 -53.74 14.74 19.89
C THR A 6 -52.73 13.69 20.37
N ALA A 7 -53.19 12.48 20.70
CA ALA A 7 -52.33 11.35 21.05
C ALA A 7 -51.71 10.71 19.79
N VAL A 8 -52.46 10.63 18.68
CA VAL A 8 -51.97 10.12 17.40
C VAL A 8 -51.00 11.11 16.72
N THR A 9 -51.19 12.43 16.89
CA THR A 9 -50.19 13.43 16.43
C THR A 9 -48.94 13.51 17.31
N ARG A 10 -49.01 13.05 18.57
CA ARG A 10 -47.83 12.96 19.45
C ARG A 10 -47.10 11.61 19.39
N LEU A 11 -47.77 10.51 19.04
CA LEU A 11 -47.10 9.24 18.72
C LEU A 11 -46.43 9.25 17.33
N ALA A 12 -46.89 10.09 16.40
CA ALA A 12 -46.18 10.35 15.15
C ALA A 12 -44.91 11.20 15.33
N ALA A 13 -44.67 11.75 16.53
CA ALA A 13 -43.51 12.58 16.85
C ALA A 13 -42.43 11.85 17.68
N VAL A 14 -42.57 10.54 17.89
CA VAL A 14 -41.53 9.68 18.46
C VAL A 14 -41.38 8.43 17.60
N ALA A 15 -41.23 8.64 16.29
CA ALA A 15 -40.38 7.74 15.51
C ALA A 15 -38.96 7.89 16.10
N PRO A 16 -38.19 6.82 16.32
CA PRO A 16 -36.78 7.03 16.50
C PRO A 16 -36.32 7.77 15.25
N LEU A 17 -35.67 8.92 15.44
CA LEU A 17 -34.80 9.57 14.47
C LEU A 17 -33.65 8.59 14.16
N VAL A 18 -33.97 7.44 13.57
CA VAL A 18 -33.07 6.68 12.75
C VAL A 18 -33.19 7.39 11.42
N GLY A 19 -32.18 8.17 11.07
CA GLY A 19 -32.04 8.59 9.69
C GLY A 19 -32.16 7.33 8.83
N CYS A 20 -33.28 7.17 8.13
CA CYS A 20 -33.18 6.62 6.79
C CYS A 20 -32.23 7.58 6.11
N VAL A 21 -30.94 7.22 6.04
CA VAL A 21 -30.07 7.82 5.04
C VAL A 21 -30.77 7.47 3.74
N ALA A 22 -31.48 8.44 3.17
CA ALA A 22 -32.04 8.32 1.84
C ALA A 22 -30.84 8.03 0.95
N GLY A 23 -30.72 6.78 0.49
CA GLY A 23 -29.65 6.42 -0.43
C GLY A 23 -29.86 7.17 -1.74
N ILE A 24 -28.77 7.64 -2.33
CA ILE A 24 -28.76 8.29 -3.65
C ILE A 24 -29.21 7.27 -4.68
N ASN A 25 -30.25 7.56 -5.47
CA ASN A 25 -30.69 6.68 -6.55
C ASN A 25 -30.26 7.25 -7.89
N LEU A 26 -29.39 6.54 -8.59
CA LEU A 26 -28.90 6.86 -9.93
C LEU A 26 -29.55 5.93 -10.95
N THR A 27 -30.13 6.48 -12.01
CA THR A 27 -30.63 5.72 -13.16
C THR A 27 -29.86 6.13 -14.40
N VAL A 28 -29.14 5.18 -14.99
CA VAL A 28 -28.31 5.38 -16.19
C VAL A 28 -29.15 5.11 -17.42
N SER A 29 -29.19 6.08 -18.34
CA SER A 29 -29.86 5.92 -19.64
C SER A 29 -29.15 4.87 -20.50
N THR A 30 -29.92 4.11 -21.27
CA THR A 30 -29.41 3.11 -22.23
C THR A 30 -29.06 3.69 -23.60
N SER A 31 -29.41 4.95 -23.84
CA SER A 31 -29.15 5.63 -25.10
C SER A 31 -29.02 7.14 -24.88
N GLY A 32 -28.30 7.79 -25.79
CA GLY A 32 -28.09 9.23 -25.77
C GLY A 32 -26.96 9.64 -24.84
N GLY A 33 -26.21 10.62 -25.32
CA GLY A 33 -25.06 11.23 -24.67
C GLY A 33 -24.05 11.67 -25.73
N ASN A 34 -22.98 12.32 -25.28
CA ASN A 34 -21.94 12.81 -26.18
C ASN A 34 -20.96 11.70 -26.52
N ALA A 35 -20.44 11.71 -27.74
CA ALA A 35 -19.29 10.89 -28.10
C ALA A 35 -18.10 11.31 -27.22
N THR A 36 -17.28 10.34 -26.84
CA THR A 36 -16.08 10.59 -26.06
C THR A 36 -14.84 10.61 -26.95
N SER A 37 -13.79 11.29 -26.48
CA SER A 37 -12.48 11.20 -27.10
C SER A 37 -11.77 9.90 -26.71
N PRO A 38 -11.14 9.17 -27.65
CA PRO A 38 -10.26 8.05 -27.32
C PRO A 38 -8.95 8.53 -26.66
N LEU A 39 -8.66 9.84 -26.71
CA LEU A 39 -7.48 10.48 -26.13
C LEU A 39 -7.79 11.14 -24.77
N MET A 40 -8.81 10.72 -24.04
CA MET A 40 -9.25 11.46 -22.84
C MET A 40 -8.19 11.48 -21.72
N TYR A 41 -7.43 10.40 -21.52
CA TYR A 41 -6.48 10.26 -20.41
C TYR A 41 -5.09 9.89 -20.93
N GLY A 42 -4.09 10.72 -20.63
CA GLY A 42 -2.71 10.55 -21.13
C GLY A 42 -1.65 10.74 -20.06
N PHE A 43 -0.42 10.95 -20.52
CA PHE A 43 0.72 11.39 -19.72
C PHE A 43 1.19 12.77 -20.15
N MET A 44 1.54 13.62 -19.18
CA MET A 44 2.34 14.83 -19.41
C MET A 44 3.76 14.57 -18.92
N PHE A 45 4.75 14.81 -19.77
CA PHE A 45 6.14 14.52 -19.47
C PHE A 45 7.08 15.67 -19.86
N GLU A 46 7.76 16.18 -18.84
CA GLU A 46 9.03 16.88 -18.95
C GLU A 46 10.06 16.23 -18.04
N ASP A 47 11.36 16.51 -18.28
CA ASP A 47 12.43 16.12 -17.36
C ASP A 47 12.47 17.06 -16.14
N ILE A 48 11.70 16.70 -15.11
CA ILE A 48 11.56 17.33 -13.79
C ILE A 48 11.73 16.24 -12.71
N ASN A 49 12.25 16.56 -11.53
CA ASN A 49 12.41 15.59 -10.44
C ASN A 49 13.25 14.36 -10.83
N HIS A 50 14.18 14.51 -11.79
CA HIS A 50 14.88 13.39 -12.45
C HIS A 50 13.95 12.38 -13.09
N SER A 51 12.84 12.82 -13.70
CA SER A 51 11.90 11.95 -14.41
C SER A 51 12.46 11.36 -15.70
N GLY A 52 13.33 12.09 -16.41
CA GLY A 52 14.06 11.62 -17.59
C GLY A 52 15.40 11.02 -17.16
N ASP A 53 16.41 11.86 -17.03
CA ASP A 53 17.74 11.49 -16.56
C ASP A 53 17.73 11.04 -15.09
N GLY A 54 17.92 9.73 -14.89
CA GLY A 54 17.82 9.06 -13.59
C GLY A 54 16.47 8.39 -13.32
N GLY A 55 15.45 8.76 -14.10
CA GLY A 55 14.09 8.28 -13.98
C GLY A 55 13.74 7.20 -14.98
N ILE A 56 12.89 7.53 -15.94
CA ILE A 56 12.39 6.60 -16.94
C ILE A 56 13.44 6.24 -18.00
N HIS A 57 14.45 7.08 -18.24
CA HIS A 57 15.54 6.71 -19.13
C HIS A 57 16.38 5.58 -18.52
N GLY A 58 16.81 4.63 -19.34
CA GLY A 58 17.46 3.40 -18.89
C GLY A 58 18.90 3.56 -18.40
N GLN A 59 19.54 4.71 -18.65
CA GLN A 59 20.90 4.98 -18.21
C GLN A 59 20.98 5.01 -16.67
N LEU A 60 21.88 4.21 -16.11
CA LEU A 60 22.09 4.16 -14.65
C LEU A 60 23.21 5.08 -14.17
N LEU A 61 24.15 5.48 -15.04
CA LEU A 61 25.28 6.32 -14.66
C LEU A 61 24.93 7.80 -14.79
N ARG A 62 25.21 8.56 -13.73
CA ARG A 62 24.95 10.00 -13.69
C ARG A 62 26.17 10.75 -14.20
N ASN A 63 25.95 11.85 -14.91
CA ASN A 63 27.02 12.76 -15.36
C ASN A 63 28.04 12.06 -16.28
N ASN A 64 27.56 11.22 -17.20
CA ASN A 64 28.41 10.38 -18.05
C ASN A 64 29.19 11.15 -19.13
N GLY A 65 28.69 12.32 -19.58
CA GLY A 65 29.34 13.17 -20.58
C GLY A 65 29.70 14.58 -20.09
N PHE A 66 29.63 14.85 -18.78
CA PHE A 66 29.93 16.18 -18.19
C PHE A 66 29.15 17.35 -18.84
N GLN A 67 27.92 17.06 -19.27
CA GLN A 67 27.04 17.98 -19.99
C GLN A 67 26.36 18.99 -19.05
N GLY A 68 25.87 20.10 -19.61
CA GLY A 68 25.25 21.20 -18.86
C GLY A 68 26.25 22.27 -18.42
N ASN A 69 25.81 23.15 -17.51
CA ASN A 69 26.58 24.34 -17.14
C ASN A 69 27.64 24.10 -16.07
N ASP A 70 27.46 23.09 -15.21
CA ASP A 70 28.33 22.82 -14.07
C ASP A 70 29.22 21.58 -14.31
N GLN A 71 30.43 21.79 -14.82
CA GLN A 71 31.38 20.70 -15.08
C GLN A 71 32.09 20.27 -13.79
N THR A 72 31.58 19.20 -13.18
CA THR A 72 32.09 18.69 -11.89
C THR A 72 32.28 17.18 -11.95
N LEU A 73 33.02 16.64 -10.97
CA LEU A 73 33.15 15.19 -10.74
C LEU A 73 31.93 14.58 -10.03
N THR A 74 30.75 15.19 -10.20
CA THR A 74 29.51 14.69 -9.58
C THR A 74 29.30 13.22 -9.95
N ALA A 75 29.01 12.40 -8.94
CA ALA A 75 28.93 10.92 -8.99
C ALA A 75 30.25 10.15 -9.13
N TYR A 76 31.40 10.78 -9.41
CA TYR A 76 32.66 10.06 -9.64
C TYR A 76 33.53 9.94 -8.38
N GLY A 77 34.14 8.76 -8.21
CA GLY A 77 35.15 8.49 -7.19
C GLY A 77 36.41 7.86 -7.78
N ALA A 78 37.58 8.18 -7.22
CA ALA A 78 38.84 7.55 -7.64
C ALA A 78 38.95 6.12 -7.09
N VAL A 79 39.46 5.19 -7.89
CA VAL A 79 39.79 3.82 -7.49
C VAL A 79 41.31 3.64 -7.51
N GLY A 80 41.85 3.07 -6.43
CA GLY A 80 43.30 2.95 -6.25
C GLY A 80 43.96 4.32 -6.03
N ASN A 81 45.20 4.48 -6.51
CA ASN A 81 45.97 5.73 -6.38
C ASN A 81 45.84 6.64 -7.61
N ALA A 82 44.68 6.69 -8.26
CA ALA A 82 44.39 7.62 -9.35
C ALA A 82 43.94 9.01 -8.82
N SER A 83 44.16 10.05 -9.62
CA SER A 83 43.57 11.38 -9.40
C SER A 83 42.62 11.71 -10.55
N LEU A 84 41.42 12.18 -10.23
CA LEU A 84 40.39 12.53 -11.20
C LEU A 84 40.27 14.04 -11.35
N THR A 85 40.14 14.51 -12.60
CA THR A 85 39.79 15.89 -12.94
C THR A 85 38.90 15.91 -14.18
N VAL A 86 38.08 16.94 -14.33
CA VAL A 86 37.39 17.22 -15.60
C VAL A 86 38.34 17.98 -16.53
N ASP A 87 38.50 17.51 -17.76
CA ASP A 87 39.41 18.06 -18.76
C ASP A 87 38.63 18.60 -19.97
N SER A 88 39.01 19.78 -20.45
CA SER A 88 38.42 20.41 -21.64
C SER A 88 39.36 20.43 -22.85
N ASP A 89 40.61 20.00 -22.67
CA ASP A 89 41.63 20.05 -23.73
C ASP A 89 41.58 18.80 -24.62
N ASN A 90 40.95 17.73 -24.14
CA ASN A 90 40.75 16.46 -24.83
C ASN A 90 39.25 16.13 -24.91
N PRO A 91 38.47 16.87 -25.71
CA PRO A 91 37.06 16.56 -25.90
C PRO A 91 36.87 15.31 -26.77
N LEU A 92 35.82 14.52 -26.49
CA LEU A 92 35.41 13.41 -27.36
C LEU A 92 34.88 13.92 -28.70
N SER A 93 34.09 14.98 -28.67
CA SER A 93 33.52 15.64 -29.85
C SER A 93 33.27 17.13 -29.56
N SER A 94 32.81 17.88 -30.55
CA SER A 94 32.35 19.26 -30.31
C SER A 94 31.07 19.32 -29.46
N ALA A 95 30.28 18.23 -29.42
CA ALA A 95 29.08 18.12 -28.61
C ALA A 95 29.39 17.69 -27.17
N ILE A 96 30.44 16.89 -26.98
CA ILE A 96 30.93 16.45 -25.66
C ILE A 96 32.31 17.07 -25.40
N PRO A 97 32.34 18.35 -24.95
CA PRO A 97 33.58 19.13 -24.88
C PRO A 97 34.44 18.84 -23.65
N TYR A 98 34.00 17.97 -22.75
CA TYR A 98 34.67 17.68 -21.48
C TYR A 98 34.80 16.17 -21.27
N SER A 99 35.95 15.72 -20.79
CA SER A 99 36.21 14.33 -20.49
C SER A 99 36.76 14.12 -19.07
N LEU A 100 36.69 12.88 -18.58
CA LEU A 100 37.29 12.48 -17.31
C LEU A 100 38.77 12.19 -17.49
N ALA A 101 39.64 13.05 -16.96
CA ALA A 101 41.07 12.78 -16.90
C ALA A 101 41.40 11.96 -15.64
N VAL A 102 42.00 10.79 -15.87
CA VAL A 102 42.45 9.83 -14.85
C VAL A 102 43.97 9.83 -14.84
N ALA A 103 44.56 10.61 -13.95
CA ALA A 103 46.01 10.72 -13.80
C ALA A 103 46.56 9.65 -12.86
N VAL A 104 47.57 8.92 -13.30
CA VAL A 104 48.23 7.86 -12.52
C VAL A 104 49.65 8.32 -12.15
N PRO A 105 49.94 8.56 -10.85
CA PRO A 105 51.27 8.96 -10.40
C PRO A 105 52.37 7.96 -10.78
N GLU A 106 53.62 8.44 -10.90
CA GLU A 106 54.77 7.57 -11.08
C GLU A 106 54.90 6.53 -9.95
N GLY A 107 55.31 5.32 -10.29
CA GLY A 107 55.57 4.25 -9.32
C GLY A 107 54.33 3.58 -8.72
N VAL A 108 53.12 3.90 -9.20
CA VAL A 108 51.89 3.18 -8.84
C VAL A 108 51.87 1.80 -9.51
N THR A 109 51.44 0.79 -8.75
CA THR A 109 51.25 -0.59 -9.22
C THR A 109 49.87 -1.10 -8.81
N GLY A 110 49.39 -2.15 -9.50
CA GLY A 110 48.06 -2.72 -9.27
C GLY A 110 46.94 -1.92 -9.96
N ASP A 111 45.70 -2.33 -9.72
CA ASP A 111 44.54 -1.76 -10.41
C ASP A 111 44.24 -0.33 -9.94
N VAL A 112 44.06 0.57 -10.91
CA VAL A 112 43.65 1.96 -10.72
C VAL A 112 42.49 2.30 -11.66
N GLY A 113 41.74 3.36 -11.35
CA GLY A 113 40.67 3.82 -12.23
C GLY A 113 39.67 4.71 -11.51
N PHE A 114 38.39 4.50 -11.77
CA PHE A 114 37.31 5.32 -11.21
C PHE A 114 36.01 4.54 -11.02
N SER A 115 35.11 5.11 -10.22
CA SER A 115 33.76 4.63 -9.97
C SER A 115 32.73 5.71 -10.32
N ASN A 116 31.49 5.27 -10.57
CA ASN A 116 30.32 6.13 -10.67
C ASN A 116 29.20 5.57 -9.77
N GLU A 117 28.62 6.42 -8.91
CA GLU A 117 27.55 6.03 -7.97
C GLU A 117 26.14 6.03 -8.59
N GLY A 118 26.00 6.46 -9.85
CA GLY A 118 24.71 6.65 -10.49
C GLY A 118 23.89 7.79 -9.87
N TYR A 119 22.57 7.64 -9.91
CA TYR A 119 21.62 8.63 -9.39
C TYR A 119 21.32 8.38 -7.90
N TRP A 120 22.29 8.70 -7.04
CA TRP A 120 22.29 8.38 -5.58
C TRP A 120 22.16 6.87 -5.31
N GLY A 121 22.76 6.06 -6.16
CA GLY A 121 22.59 4.60 -6.22
C GLY A 121 21.83 4.14 -7.47
N PHE A 122 21.81 2.83 -7.67
CA PHE A 122 21.05 2.15 -8.71
C PHE A 122 20.84 0.67 -8.35
N PRO A 123 19.76 0.01 -8.79
CA PRO A 123 19.56 -1.41 -8.53
C PRO A 123 20.53 -2.27 -9.36
N VAL A 124 21.07 -3.32 -8.73
CA VAL A 124 21.71 -4.43 -9.43
C VAL A 124 20.78 -5.63 -9.32
N ASN A 125 20.14 -6.00 -10.42
CA ASN A 125 19.22 -7.13 -10.52
C ASN A 125 19.96 -8.35 -11.05
N ALA A 126 19.36 -9.53 -10.94
CA ALA A 126 19.82 -10.70 -11.69
C ALA A 126 19.39 -10.56 -13.16
N ASP A 127 20.18 -9.81 -13.94
CA ASP A 127 19.89 -9.43 -15.33
C ASP A 127 21.20 -9.29 -16.13
N GLN A 128 21.08 -9.16 -17.43
CA GLN A 128 22.16 -8.78 -18.32
C GLN A 128 22.31 -7.25 -18.35
N TYR A 129 23.54 -6.78 -18.19
CA TYR A 129 23.90 -5.37 -18.28
C TYR A 129 24.79 -5.15 -19.51
N SER A 130 24.55 -4.04 -20.23
CA SER A 130 25.47 -3.52 -21.26
C SER A 130 26.18 -2.28 -20.73
N THR A 131 27.48 -2.18 -21.01
CA THR A 131 28.30 -1.04 -20.65
C THR A 131 29.22 -0.67 -21.78
N SER A 132 29.43 0.62 -21.97
CA SER A 132 30.38 1.13 -22.96
C SER A 132 31.15 2.33 -22.43
N PHE A 133 32.29 2.62 -23.03
CA PHE A 133 33.10 3.80 -22.72
C PHE A 133 34.00 4.17 -23.90
N TRP A 134 34.38 5.44 -23.94
CA TRP A 134 35.44 5.95 -24.81
C TRP A 134 36.72 6.15 -24.01
N ILE A 135 37.87 5.84 -24.61
CA ILE A 135 39.19 5.97 -23.98
C ILE A 135 40.21 6.61 -24.94
N LYS A 136 41.01 7.56 -24.45
CA LYS A 136 42.12 8.19 -25.16
C LYS A 136 43.36 8.27 -24.25
N GLY A 137 44.54 8.11 -24.84
CA GLY A 137 45.82 8.01 -24.13
C GLY A 137 46.53 6.70 -24.47
N ASP A 138 47.85 6.62 -24.26
CA ASP A 138 48.60 5.43 -24.62
C ASP A 138 48.36 4.31 -23.59
N TYR A 139 47.55 3.31 -23.99
CA TYR A 139 47.24 2.15 -23.15
C TYR A 139 47.14 0.88 -23.99
N SER A 140 47.68 -0.22 -23.47
CA SER A 140 47.55 -1.56 -24.03
C SER A 140 47.46 -2.57 -22.90
N GLY A 141 46.27 -3.12 -22.65
CA GLY A 141 46.07 -4.04 -21.53
C GLY A 141 44.60 -4.41 -21.34
N ASN A 142 44.28 -4.84 -20.12
CA ASN A 142 42.93 -5.26 -19.76
C ASN A 142 42.20 -4.16 -19.00
N VAL A 143 40.95 -3.89 -19.37
CA VAL A 143 40.04 -3.06 -18.59
C VAL A 143 39.03 -3.96 -17.90
N THR A 144 38.87 -3.80 -16.59
CA THR A 144 37.88 -4.55 -15.80
C THR A 144 36.77 -3.61 -15.36
N ILE A 145 35.53 -4.05 -15.55
CA ILE A 145 34.33 -3.34 -15.12
C ILE A 145 33.61 -4.18 -14.08
N LYS A 146 33.14 -3.54 -13.00
CA LYS A 146 32.42 -4.24 -11.92
C LYS A 146 31.19 -3.48 -11.45
N LEU A 147 30.23 -4.24 -10.95
CA LEU A 147 29.14 -3.75 -10.10
C LEU A 147 29.43 -4.21 -8.67
N VAL A 148 29.58 -3.26 -7.75
CA VAL A 148 29.97 -3.55 -6.36
C VAL A 148 29.08 -2.82 -5.36
N GLY A 149 28.78 -3.44 -4.23
CA GLY A 149 28.11 -2.79 -3.11
C GLY A 149 29.01 -1.69 -2.53
N ASN A 150 28.52 -0.45 -2.48
CA ASN A 150 29.33 0.73 -2.13
C ASN A 150 29.93 0.63 -0.71
N TYR A 151 29.14 0.19 0.28
CA TYR A 151 29.61 0.05 1.67
C TYR A 151 30.17 -1.34 2.00
N THR A 152 29.76 -2.36 1.27
CA THR A 152 30.14 -3.75 1.56
C THR A 152 31.39 -4.20 0.79
N GLY A 153 31.66 -3.57 -0.36
CA GLY A 153 32.65 -4.02 -1.32
C GLY A 153 32.29 -5.36 -1.97
N THR A 154 31.06 -5.87 -1.78
CA THR A 154 30.59 -7.12 -2.38
C THR A 154 30.50 -6.97 -3.88
N GLU A 155 31.14 -7.86 -4.63
CA GLU A 155 31.06 -7.89 -6.09
C GLU A 155 29.79 -8.64 -6.50
N TYR A 156 28.92 -7.97 -7.26
CA TYR A 156 27.71 -8.55 -7.83
C TYR A 156 27.90 -8.92 -9.30
N ALA A 157 28.84 -8.27 -9.97
CA ALA A 157 29.22 -8.59 -11.33
C ALA A 157 30.64 -8.11 -11.63
N SER A 158 31.30 -8.80 -12.56
CA SER A 158 32.62 -8.43 -13.05
C SER A 158 32.82 -8.94 -14.46
N THR A 159 33.36 -8.08 -15.33
CA THR A 159 33.74 -8.44 -16.69
C THR A 159 35.06 -7.78 -17.05
N THR A 160 35.85 -8.44 -17.87
CA THR A 160 37.15 -7.92 -18.33
C THR A 160 37.17 -7.88 -19.85
N ILE A 161 37.38 -6.69 -20.41
CA ILE A 161 37.69 -6.50 -21.81
C ILE A 161 39.20 -6.68 -21.97
N SER A 162 39.60 -7.77 -22.64
CA SER A 162 41.01 -8.04 -22.93
C SER A 162 41.49 -7.27 -24.15
N ASP A 163 42.79 -7.01 -24.21
CA ASP A 163 43.47 -6.38 -25.36
C ASP A 163 42.91 -4.99 -25.74
N VAL A 164 42.46 -4.22 -24.74
CA VAL A 164 42.11 -2.81 -24.93
C VAL A 164 43.36 -2.05 -25.36
N SER A 165 43.28 -1.42 -26.53
CA SER A 165 44.33 -0.58 -27.11
C SER A 165 43.81 0.81 -27.41
N SER A 166 44.51 1.83 -26.92
CA SER A 166 44.23 3.24 -27.20
C SER A 166 45.54 4.03 -27.35
N ASN A 167 45.45 5.24 -27.90
CA ASN A 167 46.60 6.11 -28.08
C ASN A 167 46.24 7.58 -27.83
N ALA A 168 47.25 8.44 -27.77
CA ALA A 168 47.05 9.87 -27.53
C ALA A 168 46.37 10.65 -28.68
N SER A 169 46.20 10.08 -29.87
CA SER A 169 45.73 10.81 -31.06
C SER A 169 44.21 10.82 -31.24
N ALA A 170 43.51 9.75 -30.83
CA ALA A 170 42.06 9.62 -31.02
C ALA A 170 41.45 8.73 -29.92
N TYR A 171 40.17 8.98 -29.62
CA TYR A 171 39.39 8.11 -28.76
C TYR A 171 39.10 6.76 -29.44
N ALA A 172 39.19 5.69 -28.66
CA ALA A 172 38.74 4.35 -29.01
C ALA A 172 37.46 4.01 -28.24
N TYR A 173 36.51 3.34 -28.89
CA TYR A 173 35.25 2.91 -28.30
C TYR A 173 35.29 1.44 -27.92
N TYR A 174 34.78 1.12 -26.73
CA TYR A 174 34.62 -0.24 -26.25
C TYR A 174 33.23 -0.44 -25.65
N GLU A 175 32.62 -1.59 -25.94
CA GLU A 175 31.34 -2.03 -25.41
C GLU A 175 31.44 -3.51 -25.02
N THR A 176 30.75 -3.90 -23.96
CA THR A 176 30.60 -5.29 -23.56
C THR A 176 29.29 -5.50 -22.80
N SER A 177 28.87 -6.75 -22.65
CA SER A 177 27.73 -7.13 -21.82
C SER A 177 28.10 -8.24 -20.85
N PHE A 178 27.45 -8.27 -19.70
CA PHE A 178 27.74 -9.21 -18.64
C PHE A 178 26.51 -9.47 -17.76
N GLU A 179 26.45 -10.66 -17.17
CA GLU A 179 25.40 -11.02 -16.22
C GLU A 179 25.79 -10.57 -14.80
N SER A 180 24.79 -10.22 -13.99
CA SER A 180 24.98 -9.88 -12.58
C SER A 180 24.17 -10.77 -11.64
N GLU A 181 24.62 -10.84 -10.39
CA GLU A 181 23.85 -11.34 -9.26
C GLU A 181 23.04 -10.21 -8.62
N GLN A 182 21.88 -10.53 -8.05
CA GLN A 182 21.03 -9.52 -7.41
C GLN A 182 21.68 -8.95 -6.14
N ALA A 183 21.78 -7.62 -6.07
CA ALA A 183 22.16 -6.90 -4.85
C ALA A 183 20.98 -6.77 -3.86
N PRO A 184 21.24 -6.70 -2.55
CA PRO A 184 20.19 -6.58 -1.54
C PRO A 184 19.55 -5.18 -1.48
N ASP A 185 20.20 -4.16 -2.04
CA ASP A 185 19.73 -2.78 -2.04
C ASP A 185 20.30 -1.98 -3.23
N GLY A 186 19.93 -0.70 -3.34
CA GLY A 186 20.35 0.21 -4.42
C GLY A 186 21.71 0.90 -4.19
N ASN A 187 22.43 0.59 -3.12
CA ASN A 187 23.67 1.29 -2.77
C ASN A 187 24.88 0.62 -3.45
N ASN A 188 24.96 0.79 -4.76
CA ASN A 188 25.94 0.14 -5.62
C ASN A 188 26.81 1.17 -6.35
N LEU A 189 28.01 0.74 -6.75
CA LEU A 189 28.93 1.48 -7.60
C LEU A 189 29.19 0.69 -8.87
N TRP A 190 29.25 1.41 -9.99
CA TRP A 190 29.90 0.93 -11.20
C TRP A 190 31.37 1.32 -11.13
N THR A 191 32.30 0.41 -11.39
CA THR A 191 33.74 0.71 -11.38
C THR A 191 34.40 0.26 -12.67
N LEU A 192 35.38 1.04 -13.13
CA LEU A 192 36.26 0.72 -14.25
C LEU A 192 37.70 0.83 -13.78
N THR A 193 38.46 -0.25 -13.91
CA THR A 193 39.87 -0.31 -13.53
C THR A 193 40.77 -0.86 -14.63
N PHE A 194 42.03 -0.46 -14.60
CA PHE A 194 43.09 -0.88 -15.51
C PHE A 194 44.44 -0.95 -14.76
N ASP A 195 45.43 -1.59 -15.37
CA ASP A 195 46.76 -1.78 -14.75
C ASP A 195 47.52 -0.45 -14.59
N GLY A 196 47.69 -0.03 -13.33
CA GLY A 196 48.39 1.19 -12.96
C GLY A 196 49.88 1.17 -13.30
N GLU A 197 50.53 0.01 -13.34
CA GLU A 197 51.97 -0.09 -13.66
C GLU A 197 52.22 0.31 -15.12
N SER A 198 51.39 -0.17 -16.05
CA SER A 198 51.47 0.18 -17.47
C SER A 198 51.20 1.66 -17.77
N THR A 199 50.51 2.37 -16.87
CA THR A 199 50.10 3.77 -17.04
C THR A 199 50.81 4.74 -16.09
N ALA A 200 51.76 4.27 -15.28
CA ALA A 200 52.40 5.09 -14.26
C ALA A 200 53.10 6.33 -14.87
N GLY A 201 52.77 7.51 -14.36
CA GLY A 201 53.26 8.80 -14.87
C GLY A 201 52.49 9.34 -16.08
N SER A 202 51.35 8.74 -16.44
CA SER A 202 50.51 9.16 -17.58
C SER A 202 49.07 9.51 -17.15
N THR A 203 48.31 10.08 -18.09
CA THR A 203 46.89 10.41 -17.93
C THR A 203 46.12 9.74 -19.06
N LEU A 204 45.05 9.04 -18.70
CA LEU A 204 44.06 8.52 -19.64
C LEU A 204 42.78 9.36 -19.54
N TYR A 205 42.10 9.54 -20.66
CA TYR A 205 40.87 10.31 -20.75
C TYR A 205 39.71 9.39 -21.10
N PHE A 206 38.64 9.46 -20.32
CA PHE A 206 37.43 8.65 -20.49
C PHE A 206 36.20 9.53 -20.71
N ASP A 207 35.25 9.04 -21.49
CA ASP A 207 34.03 9.78 -21.79
C ASP A 207 32.86 8.87 -22.16
N LEU A 208 31.64 9.39 -22.05
CA LEU A 208 30.36 8.72 -22.28
C LEU A 208 30.33 7.29 -21.75
N VAL A 209 30.65 7.14 -20.47
CA VAL A 209 30.49 5.84 -19.79
C VAL A 209 29.00 5.51 -19.69
N THR A 210 28.61 4.30 -20.06
CA THR A 210 27.20 3.88 -20.00
C THR A 210 27.03 2.60 -19.21
N LEU A 211 25.87 2.47 -18.57
CA LEU A 211 25.39 1.24 -17.97
C LEU A 211 23.89 1.15 -18.17
N TYR A 212 23.45 0.12 -18.90
CA TYR A 212 22.05 -0.18 -19.14
C TYR A 212 21.74 -1.60 -18.64
N PRO A 213 20.67 -1.81 -17.87
CA PRO A 213 20.07 -3.13 -17.72
C PRO A 213 19.32 -3.51 -19.01
N THR A 214 18.64 -4.66 -19.03
CA THR A 214 17.67 -4.93 -20.10
C THR A 214 16.59 -3.84 -20.06
N THR A 215 16.45 -3.08 -21.14
CA THR A 215 15.48 -1.98 -21.25
C THR A 215 14.08 -2.47 -21.62
N PHE A 216 13.06 -1.62 -21.40
CA PHE A 216 11.68 -1.91 -21.79
C PHE A 216 11.61 -2.18 -23.30
N LYS A 217 10.98 -3.31 -23.67
CA LYS A 217 10.96 -3.85 -25.04
C LYS A 217 12.34 -4.04 -25.69
N SER A 218 13.42 -4.07 -24.89
CA SER A 218 14.80 -4.24 -25.35
C SER A 218 15.26 -3.17 -26.35
N ARG A 219 14.73 -1.94 -26.24
CA ARG A 219 15.17 -0.79 -27.05
C ARG A 219 16.57 -0.34 -26.62
N ALA A 220 17.50 -0.19 -27.57
CA ALA A 220 18.79 0.42 -27.29
C ALA A 220 18.59 1.86 -26.82
N ASN A 221 19.35 2.34 -25.81
CA ASN A 221 19.14 3.67 -25.21
C ASN A 221 17.70 3.88 -24.66
N GLY A 222 16.98 2.77 -24.40
CA GLY A 222 15.56 2.78 -24.10
C GLY A 222 15.20 3.04 -22.64
N LEU A 223 13.96 2.73 -22.30
CA LEU A 223 13.38 3.05 -21.00
C LEU A 223 13.70 2.01 -19.93
N LYS A 224 13.74 2.44 -18.67
CA LYS A 224 13.85 1.60 -17.47
C LYS A 224 12.57 0.78 -17.28
N PRO A 225 12.62 -0.57 -17.26
CA PRO A 225 11.42 -1.41 -17.23
C PRO A 225 10.52 -1.16 -16.02
N SER A 226 11.08 -0.95 -14.82
CA SER A 226 10.27 -0.80 -13.60
C SER A 226 9.31 0.39 -13.69
N VAL A 227 9.81 1.55 -14.15
CA VAL A 227 9.02 2.77 -14.34
C VAL A 227 8.11 2.62 -15.56
N ALA A 228 8.63 2.14 -16.68
CA ALA A 228 7.87 1.97 -17.92
C ALA A 228 6.66 1.02 -17.74
N ASN A 229 6.83 -0.09 -17.01
CA ASN A 229 5.74 -1.01 -16.70
C ASN A 229 4.65 -0.34 -15.86
N ALA A 230 5.03 0.42 -14.82
CA ALA A 230 4.06 1.13 -14.00
C ALA A 230 3.23 2.14 -14.82
N LEU A 231 3.85 2.82 -15.79
CA LEU A 231 3.12 3.70 -16.70
C LEU A 231 2.25 2.91 -17.68
N ASN A 232 2.78 1.87 -18.32
CA ASN A 232 2.02 1.02 -19.24
C ASN A 232 0.77 0.43 -18.57
N ASP A 233 0.87 0.01 -17.31
CA ASP A 233 -0.24 -0.54 -16.52
C ASP A 233 -1.32 0.50 -16.19
N MET A 234 -1.08 1.81 -16.34
CA MET A 234 -2.11 2.82 -16.12
C MET A 234 -3.16 2.80 -17.24
N GLY A 235 -2.79 2.37 -18.46
CA GLY A 235 -3.68 2.35 -19.62
C GLY A 235 -3.93 3.72 -20.24
N ALA A 236 -2.91 4.59 -20.26
CA ALA A 236 -2.98 5.89 -20.93
C ALA A 236 -3.14 5.77 -22.46
N SER A 237 -3.57 6.85 -23.11
CA SER A 237 -3.83 6.89 -24.55
C SER A 237 -2.90 7.81 -25.35
N PHE A 238 -2.18 8.70 -24.68
CA PHE A 238 -1.26 9.64 -25.32
C PHE A 238 -0.12 10.09 -24.39
N LEU A 239 0.93 10.67 -24.97
CA LEU A 239 2.05 11.30 -24.28
C LEU A 239 2.26 12.73 -24.80
N ARG A 240 2.13 13.73 -23.92
CA ARG A 240 2.54 15.12 -24.12
C ARG A 240 4.01 15.25 -23.72
N PHE A 241 4.87 15.69 -24.65
CA PHE A 241 6.31 15.84 -24.45
C PHE A 241 6.87 16.90 -25.43
N PRO A 242 8.08 17.44 -25.24
CA PRO A 242 9.01 17.25 -24.12
C PRO A 242 8.85 18.31 -23.00
N GLY A 243 7.83 19.17 -23.11
CA GLY A 243 7.56 20.25 -22.17
C GLY A 243 6.56 19.86 -21.10
N GLY A 244 5.79 20.81 -20.57
CA GLY A 244 6.17 21.82 -19.59
C GLY A 244 7.36 22.76 -19.80
N ASN A 245 7.79 23.37 -18.70
CA ASN A 245 8.85 24.39 -18.65
C ASN A 245 10.16 23.92 -19.31
N ASN A 246 10.46 22.62 -19.26
CA ASN A 246 11.71 22.09 -19.80
C ASN A 246 11.81 22.14 -21.34
N LEU A 247 10.70 22.37 -22.06
CA LEU A 247 10.69 22.74 -23.48
C LEU A 247 11.23 24.16 -23.69
N GLU A 248 10.75 25.11 -22.89
CA GLU A 248 11.04 26.55 -23.02
C GLU A 248 12.51 26.87 -22.74
N GLY A 249 13.08 26.20 -21.73
CA GLY A 249 14.41 26.52 -21.21
C GLY A 249 14.44 27.85 -20.44
N TYR A 250 15.52 28.08 -19.69
CA TYR A 250 15.72 29.40 -19.07
C TYR A 250 16.06 30.48 -20.10
N SER A 251 16.77 30.12 -21.16
CA SER A 251 17.17 31.06 -22.22
C SER A 251 17.04 30.38 -23.58
N GLU A 252 17.13 31.16 -24.66
CA GLU A 252 17.15 30.64 -26.04
C GLU A 252 18.17 29.51 -26.23
N ALA A 253 19.36 29.63 -25.62
CA ALA A 253 20.41 28.63 -25.73
C ALA A 253 20.07 27.29 -25.01
N ASN A 254 19.27 27.36 -23.95
CA ASN A 254 18.90 26.23 -23.09
C ASN A 254 17.54 25.61 -23.44
N ARG A 255 16.84 26.15 -24.44
CA ARG A 255 15.59 25.56 -24.94
C ARG A 255 15.81 24.13 -25.40
N TRP A 256 14.75 23.34 -25.44
CA TRP A 256 14.82 22.04 -26.08
C TRP A 256 14.94 22.18 -27.61
N LYS A 257 15.89 21.45 -28.21
CA LYS A 257 16.17 21.46 -29.66
C LYS A 257 16.16 20.05 -30.20
N TRP A 258 15.13 19.68 -30.94
CA TRP A 258 14.91 18.31 -31.41
C TRP A 258 16.12 17.69 -32.12
N ASN A 259 16.80 18.47 -32.97
CA ASN A 259 17.91 18.02 -33.79
C ASN A 259 19.21 17.78 -33.00
N GLU A 260 19.31 18.32 -31.78
CA GLU A 260 20.42 18.04 -30.85
C GLU A 260 20.15 16.80 -29.98
N THR A 261 18.95 16.21 -30.09
CA THR A 261 18.52 15.04 -29.29
C THR A 261 18.48 13.74 -30.10
N ILE A 262 18.86 13.74 -31.38
CA ILE A 262 18.81 12.57 -32.26
C ILE A 262 20.20 12.12 -32.69
N GLY A 263 20.31 10.88 -33.15
CA GLY A 263 21.57 10.31 -33.61
C GLY A 263 22.45 9.79 -32.46
N PRO A 264 23.74 9.55 -32.71
CA PRO A 264 24.67 8.99 -31.73
C PRO A 264 24.87 9.89 -30.51
N LEU A 265 25.04 9.30 -29.32
CA LEU A 265 25.18 10.05 -28.06
C LEU A 265 26.38 11.01 -28.05
N GLN A 266 27.48 10.66 -28.72
CA GLN A 266 28.65 11.54 -28.83
C GLN A 266 28.40 12.80 -29.66
N ASP A 267 27.28 12.89 -30.37
CA ASP A 267 26.88 14.07 -31.13
C ASP A 267 25.76 14.87 -30.42
N ARG A 268 25.29 14.41 -29.24
CA ARG A 268 24.24 15.08 -28.45
C ARG A 268 24.87 15.94 -27.35
N PRO A 269 24.81 17.28 -27.44
CA PRO A 269 25.49 18.15 -26.47
C PRO A 269 24.82 18.16 -25.10
N GLY A 270 23.55 17.75 -25.02
CA GLY A 270 22.72 18.00 -23.84
C GLY A 270 22.53 19.49 -23.61
N ARG A 271 21.91 19.83 -22.48
CA ARG A 271 21.61 21.22 -22.12
C ARG A 271 21.39 21.39 -20.63
N GLN A 272 21.43 22.62 -20.16
CA GLN A 272 20.92 22.94 -18.83
C GLN A 272 19.39 22.96 -18.88
N GLY A 273 18.74 22.03 -18.15
CA GLY A 273 17.29 22.01 -18.00
C GLY A 273 16.77 23.11 -17.07
N THR A 274 15.44 23.22 -16.95
CA THR A 274 14.80 24.26 -16.12
C THR A 274 14.68 23.91 -14.64
N TRP A 275 14.92 22.66 -14.28
CA TRP A 275 14.72 22.16 -12.91
C TRP A 275 16.01 22.04 -12.10
N GLY A 276 17.01 22.85 -12.43
CA GLY A 276 18.24 22.97 -11.64
C GLY A 276 19.27 21.84 -11.86
N TYR A 277 19.07 21.00 -12.88
CA TYR A 277 20.04 19.99 -13.32
C TYR A 277 20.15 19.96 -14.85
N ALA A 278 21.26 19.40 -15.34
CA ALA A 278 21.52 19.22 -16.76
C ALA A 278 20.75 18.02 -17.31
N ASN A 279 20.22 18.15 -18.53
CA ASN A 279 19.71 17.03 -19.29
C ASN A 279 20.76 16.55 -20.30
N THR A 280 20.97 15.24 -20.36
CA THR A 280 21.88 14.60 -21.32
C THR A 280 21.31 14.62 -22.74
N ASP A 281 19.99 14.79 -22.86
CA ASP A 281 19.19 14.60 -24.07
C ASP A 281 19.41 13.20 -24.72
N ALA A 282 19.85 12.22 -23.91
CA ALA A 282 19.87 10.82 -24.28
C ALA A 282 18.45 10.25 -24.39
N LEU A 283 17.51 10.72 -23.56
CA LEU A 283 16.08 10.60 -23.82
C LEU A 283 15.67 11.71 -24.80
N GLY A 284 15.79 11.43 -26.10
CA GLY A 284 15.55 12.39 -27.17
C GLY A 284 14.26 12.13 -27.94
N LEU A 285 14.07 12.89 -29.03
CA LEU A 285 12.84 12.83 -29.86
C LEU A 285 12.52 11.39 -30.33
N ILE A 286 13.52 10.63 -30.77
CA ILE A 286 13.31 9.25 -31.22
C ILE A 286 12.91 8.34 -30.05
N GLU A 287 13.59 8.46 -28.91
CA GLU A 287 13.29 7.64 -27.74
C GLU A 287 11.88 7.93 -27.16
N TYR A 288 11.38 9.16 -27.24
CA TYR A 288 9.98 9.48 -26.94
C TYR A 288 8.98 8.83 -27.91
N LEU A 289 9.32 8.75 -29.19
CA LEU A 289 8.44 8.14 -30.19
C LEU A 289 8.43 6.62 -30.07
N GLU A 290 9.58 6.00 -29.75
CA GLU A 290 9.64 4.59 -29.40
C GLU A 290 8.86 4.28 -28.13
N TRP A 291 8.92 5.15 -27.12
CA TRP A 291 8.05 5.07 -25.94
C TRP A 291 6.57 5.06 -26.36
N CYS A 292 6.16 5.99 -27.21
CA CYS A 292 4.79 6.03 -27.71
C CYS A 292 4.40 4.74 -28.46
N GLU A 293 5.26 4.25 -29.35
CA GLU A 293 5.04 3.00 -30.10
C GLU A 293 4.88 1.79 -29.17
N ASP A 294 5.79 1.64 -28.21
CA ASP A 294 5.88 0.46 -27.35
C ASP A 294 4.73 0.36 -26.32
N MET A 295 4.09 1.48 -26.00
CA MET A 295 2.91 1.56 -25.12
C MET A 295 1.60 1.83 -25.88
N GLY A 296 1.63 2.02 -27.19
CA GLY A 296 0.43 2.32 -28.00
C GLY A 296 -0.16 3.72 -27.75
N LEU A 297 0.67 4.70 -27.42
CA LEU A 297 0.28 6.08 -27.12
C LEU A 297 0.30 6.95 -28.37
N ALA A 298 -0.63 7.89 -28.47
CA ALA A 298 -0.53 8.98 -29.44
C ALA A 298 0.50 10.04 -28.96
N PRO A 299 1.45 10.48 -29.81
CA PRO A 299 2.38 11.55 -29.47
C PRO A 299 1.71 12.92 -29.62
N ILE A 300 1.79 13.74 -28.57
CA ILE A 300 1.37 15.15 -28.54
C ILE A 300 2.64 15.99 -28.41
N LEU A 301 3.07 16.57 -29.54
CA LEU A 301 4.39 17.20 -29.64
C LEU A 301 4.30 18.68 -29.25
N GLY A 302 4.96 19.06 -28.16
CA GLY A 302 5.22 20.45 -27.81
C GLY A 302 6.38 21.01 -28.64
N VAL A 303 6.17 22.17 -29.26
CA VAL A 303 7.19 22.85 -30.07
C VAL A 303 7.53 24.21 -29.49
N TRP A 304 8.82 24.57 -29.52
CA TRP A 304 9.27 25.82 -28.93
C TRP A 304 8.79 27.03 -29.75
N ALA A 305 8.13 27.99 -29.09
CA ALA A 305 7.36 29.05 -29.75
C ALA A 305 7.96 30.46 -29.59
N GLY A 306 9.29 30.60 -29.43
CA GLY A 306 9.93 31.90 -29.36
C GLY A 306 10.03 32.52 -27.96
N PHE A 307 9.77 31.76 -26.88
CA PHE A 307 9.75 32.25 -25.51
C PHE A 307 10.55 31.33 -24.57
N ALA A 308 11.24 31.93 -23.60
CA ALA A 308 12.04 31.26 -22.58
C ALA A 308 11.83 31.95 -21.22
N LEU A 309 12.07 31.24 -20.12
CA LEU A 309 11.59 31.61 -18.78
C LEU A 309 12.39 32.71 -18.07
N GLU A 310 13.60 33.06 -18.53
CA GLU A 310 14.42 34.09 -17.89
C GLU A 310 13.78 35.48 -17.97
N SER A 311 13.49 36.05 -16.79
CA SER A 311 12.98 37.41 -16.66
C SER A 311 14.02 38.43 -17.15
N GLY A 312 13.66 39.20 -18.19
CA GLY A 312 14.56 40.18 -18.79
C GLY A 312 15.59 39.61 -19.78
N GLY A 313 15.43 38.33 -20.17
CA GLY A 313 16.19 37.73 -21.27
C GLY A 313 15.86 38.35 -22.64
N ASN A 314 16.48 37.83 -23.71
CA ASN A 314 16.28 38.32 -25.07
C ASN A 314 14.97 37.81 -25.73
N THR A 315 14.14 37.06 -25.00
CA THR A 315 12.82 36.55 -25.41
C THR A 315 11.70 37.38 -24.77
N PRO A 316 10.48 37.43 -25.36
CA PRO A 316 10.00 36.69 -26.53
C PRO A 316 10.50 37.24 -27.89
N PHE A 317 10.73 36.35 -28.86
CA PHE A 317 10.98 36.72 -30.26
C PHE A 317 9.67 36.96 -31.02
N THR A 318 9.65 37.99 -31.86
CA THR A 318 8.48 38.39 -32.67
C THR A 318 8.95 38.85 -34.07
N GLY A 319 8.01 38.98 -35.02
CA GLY A 319 8.32 39.34 -36.41
C GLY A 319 9.41 38.49 -37.05
N ASP A 320 10.29 39.12 -37.84
CA ASP A 320 11.35 38.44 -38.59
C ASP A 320 12.31 37.62 -37.70
N ALA A 321 12.49 38.03 -36.43
CA ALA A 321 13.37 37.34 -35.48
C ALA A 321 12.82 35.98 -35.02
N LEU A 322 11.53 35.72 -35.22
CA LEU A 322 10.89 34.44 -34.91
C LEU A 322 11.13 33.39 -36.01
N THR A 323 11.37 33.83 -37.25
CA THR A 323 11.47 32.99 -38.45
C THR A 323 12.42 31.80 -38.32
N PRO A 324 13.66 31.94 -37.79
CA PRO A 324 14.59 30.81 -37.71
C PRO A 324 14.04 29.66 -36.87
N TYR A 325 13.28 29.96 -35.83
CA TYR A 325 12.70 28.97 -34.92
C TYR A 325 11.43 28.34 -35.48
N LEU A 326 10.66 29.09 -36.27
CA LEU A 326 9.57 28.52 -37.05
C LEU A 326 10.12 27.53 -38.09
N ASP A 327 11.19 27.89 -38.79
CA ASP A 327 11.85 27.01 -39.75
C ASP A 327 12.35 25.73 -39.06
N GLU A 328 12.95 25.84 -37.87
CA GLU A 328 13.34 24.67 -37.05
C GLU A 328 12.18 23.71 -36.76
N VAL A 329 10.99 24.23 -36.45
CA VAL A 329 9.79 23.44 -36.20
C VAL A 329 9.22 22.82 -37.48
N LEU A 330 9.23 23.54 -38.60
CA LEU A 330 8.83 22.96 -39.88
C LEU A 330 9.78 21.85 -40.32
N ASN A 331 11.08 22.00 -40.04
CA ASN A 331 12.09 20.96 -40.27
C ASN A 331 11.87 19.74 -39.36
N GLU A 332 11.48 19.96 -38.09
CA GLU A 332 11.09 18.89 -37.17
C GLU A 332 9.89 18.10 -37.71
N LEU A 333 8.86 18.80 -38.16
CA LEU A 333 7.67 18.17 -38.73
C LEU A 333 8.00 17.45 -40.05
N GLU A 334 8.87 18.00 -40.91
CA GLU A 334 9.35 17.27 -42.10
C GLU A 334 10.17 16.03 -41.72
N PHE A 335 10.99 16.11 -40.68
CA PHE A 335 11.70 14.94 -40.13
C PHE A 335 10.71 13.86 -39.71
N LEU A 336 9.65 14.22 -38.99
CA LEU A 336 8.68 13.28 -38.44
C LEU A 336 7.70 12.73 -39.49
N LEU A 337 7.16 13.60 -40.35
CA LEU A 337 6.02 13.30 -41.24
C LEU A 337 6.42 13.18 -42.72
N GLY A 338 7.58 13.72 -43.11
CA GLY A 338 8.03 13.78 -44.49
C GLY A 338 8.36 12.40 -45.07
N ASP A 339 8.25 12.28 -46.39
CA ASP A 339 8.69 11.09 -47.13
C ASP A 339 10.22 10.90 -46.97
N ALA A 340 10.70 9.65 -47.02
CA ALA A 340 12.11 9.34 -46.90
C ALA A 340 13.00 10.00 -47.99
N SER A 341 12.42 10.53 -49.07
CA SER A 341 13.12 11.29 -50.10
C SER A 341 13.20 12.81 -49.85
N SER A 342 12.49 13.32 -48.84
CA SER A 342 12.55 14.71 -48.40
C SER A 342 13.86 15.00 -47.65
N THR A 343 14.19 16.29 -47.45
CA THR A 343 15.47 16.69 -46.84
C THR A 343 15.59 16.11 -45.44
N TYR A 344 14.59 16.33 -44.60
CA TYR A 344 14.62 15.88 -43.21
C TYR A 344 14.06 14.47 -43.04
N GLY A 345 13.10 14.04 -43.88
CA GLY A 345 12.65 12.64 -43.88
C GLY A 345 13.75 11.64 -44.28
N SER A 346 14.71 12.06 -45.13
CA SER A 346 15.90 11.24 -45.42
C SER A 346 16.85 11.08 -44.23
N GLN A 347 16.93 12.09 -43.34
CA GLN A 347 17.70 12.00 -42.11
C GLN A 347 17.05 11.01 -41.14
N ARG A 348 15.72 11.08 -40.98
CA ARG A 348 14.95 10.09 -40.21
C ARG A 348 15.19 8.68 -40.74
N ALA A 349 15.13 8.48 -42.05
CA ALA A 349 15.37 7.20 -42.69
C ALA A 349 16.81 6.69 -42.49
N ALA A 350 17.81 7.59 -42.51
CA ALA A 350 19.21 7.25 -42.24
C ALA A 350 19.45 6.77 -40.80
N LEU A 351 18.62 7.22 -39.85
CA LEU A 351 18.61 6.73 -38.46
C LEU A 351 17.87 5.40 -38.28
N GLY A 352 17.36 4.79 -39.36
CA GLY A 352 16.66 3.51 -39.35
C GLY A 352 15.13 3.60 -39.44
N TYR A 353 14.56 4.81 -39.41
CA TYR A 353 13.11 5.03 -39.37
C TYR A 353 12.58 5.50 -40.73
N SER A 354 12.48 4.56 -41.67
CA SER A 354 12.09 4.88 -43.06
C SER A 354 10.64 5.39 -43.19
N SER A 355 9.72 4.89 -42.37
CA SER A 355 8.31 5.31 -42.39
C SER A 355 8.11 6.59 -41.56
N PRO A 356 7.21 7.50 -41.97
CA PRO A 356 6.80 8.63 -41.13
C PRO A 356 6.20 8.18 -39.79
N PHE A 357 6.44 8.98 -38.75
CA PHE A 357 5.77 8.82 -37.46
C PHE A 357 4.34 9.36 -37.53
N ASN A 358 3.46 8.92 -36.62
CA ASN A 358 2.06 9.34 -36.59
C ASN A 358 1.85 10.50 -35.60
N ILE A 359 2.29 11.71 -35.97
CA ILE A 359 2.02 12.92 -35.20
C ILE A 359 0.65 13.48 -35.59
N THR A 360 -0.25 13.57 -34.61
CA THR A 360 -1.63 14.04 -34.85
C THR A 360 -1.93 15.37 -34.17
N HIS A 361 -1.15 15.73 -33.16
CA HIS A 361 -1.34 16.95 -32.38
C HIS A 361 0.00 17.66 -32.16
N VAL A 362 -0.01 18.98 -32.29
CA VAL A 362 1.13 19.86 -32.00
C VAL A 362 0.68 20.97 -31.07
N GLU A 363 1.37 21.12 -29.95
CA GLU A 363 1.20 22.22 -29.01
C GLU A 363 2.24 23.30 -29.27
N ILE A 364 1.78 24.53 -29.52
CA ILE A 364 2.66 25.66 -29.86
C ILE A 364 3.03 26.39 -28.57
N GLY A 365 4.23 26.11 -28.06
CA GLY A 365 4.76 26.68 -26.83
C GLY A 365 4.33 25.91 -25.57
N ASN A 366 4.51 26.53 -24.41
CA ASN A 366 4.07 26.03 -23.11
C ASN A 366 3.79 27.25 -22.21
N GLU A 367 2.67 27.22 -21.48
CA GLU A 367 2.27 28.25 -20.51
C GLU A 367 2.59 29.70 -20.92
N ASP A 368 2.39 30.06 -22.19
CA ASP A 368 2.85 31.35 -22.74
C ASP A 368 2.17 32.58 -22.10
N TYR A 369 1.19 32.35 -21.22
CA TYR A 369 0.57 33.36 -20.39
C TYR A 369 1.40 33.75 -19.14
N LEU A 370 2.39 32.94 -18.75
CA LEU A 370 3.31 33.19 -17.65
C LEU A 370 4.58 33.92 -18.12
N GLY A 371 5.45 34.30 -17.17
CA GLY A 371 6.80 34.80 -17.45
C GLY A 371 6.92 36.09 -18.30
N GLY A 372 5.81 36.74 -18.63
CA GLY A 372 5.78 37.89 -19.57
C GLY A 372 5.49 37.53 -21.03
N GLY A 373 5.24 36.26 -21.35
CA GLY A 373 4.98 35.78 -22.72
C GLY A 373 3.66 36.29 -23.32
N CYS A 374 2.64 36.53 -22.48
CA CYS A 374 1.25 36.76 -22.89
C CYS A 374 1.09 37.85 -23.96
N SER A 375 1.79 38.97 -23.79
CA SER A 375 1.63 40.13 -24.70
C SER A 375 2.09 39.86 -26.14
N SER A 376 2.96 38.87 -26.33
CA SER A 376 3.53 38.49 -27.63
C SER A 376 2.89 37.21 -28.19
N TYR A 377 2.24 36.40 -27.35
CA TYR A 377 1.74 35.09 -27.74
C TYR A 377 0.71 35.13 -28.88
N PRO A 378 -0.24 36.09 -28.96
CA PRO A 378 -1.17 36.16 -30.10
C PRO A 378 -0.46 36.24 -31.45
N GLU A 379 0.62 37.01 -31.55
CA GLU A 379 1.41 37.13 -32.78
C GLU A 379 2.21 35.85 -33.05
N ARG A 380 2.92 35.34 -32.04
CA ARG A 380 3.76 34.14 -32.15
C ARG A 380 2.92 32.91 -32.52
N PHE A 381 1.83 32.67 -31.79
CA PHE A 381 0.90 31.59 -32.05
C PHE A 381 0.33 31.68 -33.46
N THR A 382 -0.16 32.85 -33.89
CA THR A 382 -0.75 33.00 -35.24
C THR A 382 0.27 32.68 -36.33
N THR A 383 1.52 33.14 -36.15
CA THR A 383 2.61 32.88 -37.09
C THR A 383 2.91 31.39 -37.24
N TYR A 384 2.98 30.66 -36.13
CA TYR A 384 3.19 29.20 -36.15
C TYR A 384 1.97 28.45 -36.66
N TYR A 385 0.77 28.82 -36.21
CA TYR A 385 -0.49 28.21 -36.65
C TYR A 385 -0.64 28.30 -38.16
N ASP A 386 -0.50 29.49 -38.75
CA ASP A 386 -0.68 29.69 -40.19
C ASP A 386 0.30 28.85 -41.00
N ALA A 387 1.57 28.78 -40.57
CA ALA A 387 2.61 28.03 -41.26
C ALA A 387 2.43 26.51 -41.13
N ILE A 388 2.19 26.00 -39.92
CA ILE A 388 1.99 24.57 -39.68
C ILE A 388 0.69 24.11 -40.34
N HIS A 389 -0.41 24.84 -40.18
CA HIS A 389 -1.70 24.45 -40.77
C HIS A 389 -1.67 24.50 -42.30
N ALA A 390 -0.89 25.40 -42.91
CA ALA A 390 -0.69 25.41 -44.35
C ALA A 390 0.12 24.20 -44.86
N ALA A 391 1.14 23.76 -44.11
CA ALA A 391 2.00 22.64 -44.49
C ALA A 391 1.37 21.27 -44.15
N TYR A 392 0.69 21.18 -43.01
CA TYR A 392 0.16 19.97 -42.40
C TYR A 392 -1.27 20.20 -41.90
N PRO A 393 -2.27 20.35 -42.80
CA PRO A 393 -3.64 20.74 -42.44
C PRO A 393 -4.38 19.73 -41.59
N ASP A 394 -3.92 18.48 -41.55
CA ASP A 394 -4.54 17.37 -40.78
C ASP A 394 -4.05 17.31 -39.32
N ILE A 395 -3.02 18.10 -38.94
CA ILE A 395 -2.56 18.19 -37.56
C ILE A 395 -3.53 19.07 -36.75
N THR A 396 -3.97 18.56 -35.61
CA THR A 396 -4.69 19.35 -34.62
C THR A 396 -3.71 20.24 -33.86
N ILE A 397 -3.95 21.55 -33.88
CA ILE A 397 -3.12 22.52 -33.16
C ILE A 397 -3.69 22.78 -31.76
N ILE A 398 -2.81 22.82 -30.78
CA ILE A 398 -3.08 23.18 -29.40
C ILE A 398 -2.39 24.51 -29.09
N ALA A 399 -3.14 25.47 -28.55
CA ALA A 399 -2.60 26.69 -27.98
C ALA A 399 -2.26 26.45 -26.49
N SER A 400 -1.06 26.84 -26.07
CA SER A 400 -0.53 26.72 -24.70
C SER A 400 -1.15 27.70 -23.68
N ALA A 401 -2.19 28.42 -24.09
CA ALA A 401 -2.96 29.34 -23.25
C ALA A 401 -4.47 29.11 -23.44
N ALA A 402 -5.25 29.50 -22.44
CA ALA A 402 -6.69 29.33 -22.42
C ALA A 402 -7.43 30.62 -22.06
N TYR A 403 -8.75 30.66 -22.33
CA TYR A 403 -9.57 31.81 -21.95
C TYR A 403 -9.63 32.06 -20.43
N ASP A 404 -9.50 31.02 -19.60
CA ASP A 404 -9.42 31.13 -18.13
C ASP A 404 -7.97 31.23 -17.63
N SER A 405 -7.05 30.46 -18.22
CA SER A 405 -5.62 30.44 -17.86
C SER A 405 -4.84 31.41 -18.74
N GLY A 406 -4.54 32.60 -18.21
CA GLY A 406 -3.90 33.71 -18.93
C GLY A 406 -4.86 34.78 -19.44
N GLY A 407 -6.10 34.38 -19.73
CA GLY A 407 -7.17 35.28 -20.13
C GLY A 407 -7.24 35.48 -21.65
N ALA A 408 -8.42 35.91 -22.14
CA ALA A 408 -8.68 36.14 -23.56
C ALA A 408 -7.69 37.09 -24.28
N ALA A 409 -6.93 37.89 -23.53
CA ALA A 409 -5.93 38.80 -24.08
C ALA A 409 -4.63 38.10 -24.53
N CYS A 410 -4.35 36.89 -24.04
CA CYS A 410 -3.17 36.11 -24.46
C CYS A 410 -3.41 35.29 -25.73
N LEU A 411 -4.65 35.15 -26.20
CA LEU A 411 -5.00 34.41 -27.41
C LEU A 411 -5.31 35.35 -28.58
N PRO A 412 -5.12 34.91 -29.85
CA PRO A 412 -5.63 35.66 -30.99
C PRO A 412 -7.16 35.80 -30.94
N SER A 413 -7.68 36.89 -31.49
CA SER A 413 -9.11 37.17 -31.52
C SER A 413 -9.57 37.42 -32.98
N PRO A 414 -10.37 36.51 -33.57
CA PRO A 414 -10.84 35.23 -33.02
C PRO A 414 -9.73 34.16 -33.01
N LEU A 415 -9.83 33.20 -32.09
CA LEU A 415 -9.06 31.96 -32.15
C LEU A 415 -9.58 31.11 -33.32
N PRO A 416 -8.73 30.53 -34.19
CA PRO A 416 -9.19 29.67 -35.28
C PRO A 416 -10.04 28.51 -34.77
N ALA A 417 -11.04 28.09 -35.56
CA ALA A 417 -11.94 27.02 -35.16
C ALA A 417 -11.21 25.67 -35.16
N GLY A 418 -11.45 24.86 -34.13
CA GLY A 418 -10.82 23.53 -33.98
C GLY A 418 -9.45 23.55 -33.31
N VAL A 419 -8.89 24.72 -33.02
CA VAL A 419 -7.70 24.85 -32.17
C VAL A 419 -8.09 24.47 -30.75
N MET A 420 -7.36 23.52 -30.16
CA MET A 420 -7.55 23.17 -28.76
C MET A 420 -6.90 24.21 -27.86
N GLN A 421 -7.49 24.46 -26.69
CA GLN A 421 -6.89 25.29 -25.66
C GLN A 421 -6.35 24.42 -24.55
N ASP A 422 -5.10 24.65 -24.14
CA ASP A 422 -4.49 23.96 -23.01
C ASP A 422 -4.79 24.67 -21.68
N TYR A 423 -5.42 23.94 -20.76
CA TYR A 423 -5.80 24.37 -19.42
C TYR A 423 -4.90 23.71 -18.37
N HIS A 424 -4.21 24.54 -17.61
CA HIS A 424 -3.40 24.10 -16.47
C HIS A 424 -4.08 24.48 -15.14
N THR A 425 -4.29 23.49 -14.26
CA THR A 425 -5.01 23.65 -12.99
C THR A 425 -4.28 22.96 -11.83
N TYR A 426 -3.42 23.72 -11.15
CA TYR A 426 -2.83 23.36 -9.86
C TYR A 426 -3.64 24.01 -8.74
N ALA A 427 -4.50 23.25 -8.08
CA ALA A 427 -5.48 23.83 -7.15
C ALA A 427 -5.55 23.09 -5.82
N SER A 428 -6.15 23.74 -4.82
CA SER A 428 -6.39 23.09 -3.54
C SER A 428 -7.45 21.99 -3.66
N GLU A 429 -7.45 21.07 -2.69
CA GLU A 429 -8.48 20.03 -2.52
C GLU A 429 -9.91 20.59 -2.69
N THR A 430 -10.20 21.72 -2.04
CA THR A 430 -11.53 22.35 -2.09
C THR A 430 -11.82 23.04 -3.41
N ASP A 431 -10.81 23.61 -4.06
CA ASP A 431 -10.98 24.32 -5.32
C ASP A 431 -11.20 23.35 -6.49
N LEU A 432 -10.53 22.20 -6.50
CA LEU A 432 -10.78 21.15 -7.49
C LEU A 432 -12.23 20.65 -7.45
N VAL A 433 -12.77 20.44 -6.25
CA VAL A 433 -14.18 20.06 -6.08
C VAL A 433 -15.11 21.19 -6.53
N ALA A 434 -14.78 22.45 -6.24
CA ALA A 434 -15.55 23.59 -6.72
C ALA A 434 -15.52 23.73 -8.25
N ASN A 435 -14.43 23.32 -8.90
CA ASN A 435 -14.24 23.35 -10.35
C ASN A 435 -14.98 22.23 -11.10
N PHE A 436 -15.72 21.35 -10.43
CA PHE A 436 -16.53 20.29 -11.04
C PHE A 436 -17.42 20.75 -12.22
N SER A 437 -17.87 22.01 -12.21
CA SER A 437 -18.73 22.61 -13.25
C SER A 437 -18.04 23.60 -14.19
N GLN A 438 -16.71 23.69 -14.14
CA GLN A 438 -15.93 24.66 -14.91
C GLN A 438 -16.26 24.64 -16.42
N PHE A 439 -16.39 23.45 -17.00
CA PHE A 439 -16.55 23.30 -18.45
C PHE A 439 -18.00 23.24 -18.95
N ASP A 440 -18.99 23.27 -18.05
CA ASP A 440 -20.42 23.10 -18.41
C ASP A 440 -20.91 24.17 -19.40
N ASN A 441 -20.30 25.36 -19.37
CA ASN A 441 -20.65 26.49 -20.24
C ASN A 441 -19.53 26.85 -21.23
N ALA A 442 -18.55 25.97 -21.42
CA ALA A 442 -17.48 26.18 -22.39
C ALA A 442 -18.04 26.30 -23.82
N ASN A 443 -17.28 26.98 -24.69
CA ASN A 443 -17.64 27.11 -26.10
C ASN A 443 -17.35 25.80 -26.84
N ARG A 444 -18.41 25.10 -27.28
CA ARG A 444 -18.31 23.81 -27.98
C ARG A 444 -17.65 23.87 -29.35
N SER A 445 -17.38 25.06 -29.90
CA SER A 445 -16.59 25.20 -31.13
C SER A 445 -15.08 25.19 -30.90
N GLN A 446 -14.62 25.25 -29.65
CA GLN A 446 -13.21 25.25 -29.28
C GLN A 446 -12.93 24.09 -28.32
N PRO A 447 -12.31 23.00 -28.81
CA PRO A 447 -11.98 21.87 -27.95
C PRO A 447 -10.98 22.26 -26.85
N ILE A 448 -10.94 21.46 -25.80
CA ILE A 448 -10.17 21.70 -24.59
C ILE A 448 -9.26 20.50 -24.34
N PHE A 449 -8.00 20.81 -24.06
CA PHE A 449 -7.03 19.91 -23.45
C PHE A 449 -6.77 20.41 -22.02
N VAL A 450 -6.89 19.55 -21.02
CA VAL A 450 -6.43 19.85 -19.66
C VAL A 450 -5.03 19.26 -19.50
N GLY A 451 -4.01 19.96 -20.01
CA GLY A 451 -2.65 19.46 -20.15
C GLY A 451 -1.88 19.31 -18.85
N GLU A 452 -2.31 20.00 -17.79
CA GLU A 452 -1.73 19.84 -16.46
C GLU A 452 -2.78 20.02 -15.38
N PHE A 453 -2.96 19.03 -14.51
CA PHE A 453 -3.68 19.25 -13.25
C PHE A 453 -3.17 18.37 -12.12
N SER A 454 -3.30 18.87 -10.89
CA SER A 454 -3.14 18.06 -9.68
C SER A 454 -3.71 18.77 -8.46
N CYS A 455 -4.00 18.02 -7.40
CA CYS A 455 -4.29 18.58 -6.08
C CYS A 455 -2.98 19.09 -5.46
N TYR A 456 -2.66 20.33 -5.76
CA TYR A 456 -1.42 20.99 -5.37
C TYR A 456 -1.31 21.19 -3.85
N SER A 457 -2.43 21.51 -3.20
CA SER A 457 -2.48 21.78 -1.77
C SER A 457 -3.71 21.18 -1.10
N ASP A 458 -3.61 20.92 0.20
CA ASP A 458 -4.76 20.46 0.98
C ASP A 458 -5.80 21.58 1.19
N ALA A 459 -6.92 21.26 1.85
CA ALA A 459 -7.99 22.22 2.14
C ALA A 459 -7.55 23.45 2.96
N SER A 460 -6.35 23.45 3.59
CA SER A 460 -5.78 24.60 4.28
C SER A 460 -4.89 25.49 3.39
N GLY A 461 -4.64 25.05 2.15
CA GLY A 461 -3.69 25.68 1.22
C GLY A 461 -2.25 25.24 1.46
N THR A 462 -1.99 24.22 2.27
CA THR A 462 -0.63 23.70 2.50
C THR A 462 -0.23 22.79 1.35
N ARG A 463 0.96 23.03 0.75
CA ARG A 463 1.48 22.22 -0.36
C ARG A 463 1.62 20.76 0.02
N ASN A 464 1.18 19.88 -0.87
CA ASN A 464 1.26 18.43 -0.67
C ASN A 464 2.63 17.89 -1.05
N VAL A 465 3.15 16.96 -0.24
CA VAL A 465 4.41 16.26 -0.53
C VAL A 465 4.12 15.02 -1.39
N LEU A 466 3.07 14.27 -1.05
CA LEU A 466 2.59 13.10 -1.79
C LEU A 466 1.09 13.25 -2.02
N PRO A 467 0.53 12.61 -3.07
CA PRO A 467 -0.90 12.51 -3.20
C PRO A 467 -1.51 11.65 -2.08
N PHE A 468 -2.58 12.17 -1.48
CA PHE A 468 -3.32 11.50 -0.41
C PHE A 468 -4.81 11.42 -0.76
N MET A 469 -5.52 10.49 -0.12
CA MET A 469 -6.88 10.10 -0.52
C MET A 469 -7.89 11.23 -0.71
N ALA A 470 -7.98 12.23 0.17
CA ALA A 470 -8.93 13.32 -0.02
C ALA A 470 -8.62 14.15 -1.28
N CYS A 471 -7.34 14.43 -1.53
CA CYS A 471 -6.88 15.10 -2.74
C CYS A 471 -7.17 14.28 -3.99
N SER A 472 -6.87 12.98 -3.98
CA SER A 472 -7.15 12.10 -5.13
C SER A 472 -8.65 11.95 -5.38
N VAL A 473 -9.49 11.99 -4.34
CA VAL A 473 -10.95 12.05 -4.51
C VAL A 473 -11.39 13.40 -5.09
N ALA A 474 -10.78 14.52 -4.69
CA ALA A 474 -11.04 15.83 -5.30
C ALA A 474 -10.66 15.87 -6.79
N GLU A 475 -9.54 15.26 -7.16
CA GLU A 475 -9.15 15.05 -8.56
C GLU A 475 -10.16 14.19 -9.31
N ALA A 476 -10.64 13.09 -8.72
CA ALA A 476 -11.69 12.27 -9.31
C ALA A 476 -12.99 13.07 -9.53
N VAL A 477 -13.36 13.97 -8.62
CA VAL A 477 -14.49 14.89 -8.81
C VAL A 477 -14.26 15.80 -10.02
N TYR A 478 -13.07 16.39 -10.13
CA TYR A 478 -12.73 17.26 -11.26
C TYR A 478 -12.76 16.50 -12.60
N MET A 479 -12.23 15.27 -12.63
CA MET A 479 -12.24 14.39 -13.79
C MET A 479 -13.65 13.94 -14.19
N ILE A 480 -14.57 13.74 -13.25
CA ILE A 480 -16.00 13.53 -13.57
C ILE A 480 -16.58 14.76 -14.27
N GLY A 481 -16.12 15.96 -13.91
CA GLY A 481 -16.43 17.20 -14.63
C GLY A 481 -15.96 17.19 -16.08
N PHE A 482 -14.80 16.59 -16.37
CA PHE A 482 -14.30 16.38 -17.74
C PHE A 482 -15.21 15.43 -18.51
N GLU A 483 -15.53 14.27 -17.94
CA GLU A 483 -16.38 13.28 -18.59
C GLU A 483 -17.79 13.82 -18.89
N ARG A 484 -18.34 14.63 -17.98
CA ARG A 484 -19.62 15.30 -18.20
C ARG A 484 -19.60 16.22 -19.41
N ASN A 485 -18.43 16.75 -19.75
CA ASN A 485 -18.19 17.66 -20.85
C ASN A 485 -17.30 17.03 -21.94
N ALA A 486 -17.40 15.70 -22.12
CA ALA A 486 -16.56 14.95 -23.07
C ALA A 486 -16.77 15.33 -24.56
N ASP A 487 -17.77 16.15 -24.87
CA ASP A 487 -17.96 16.79 -26.18
C ASP A 487 -16.96 17.92 -26.47
N VAL A 488 -16.39 18.53 -25.43
CA VAL A 488 -15.48 19.68 -25.55
C VAL A 488 -14.15 19.45 -24.85
N VAL A 489 -14.12 18.79 -23.69
CA VAL A 489 -12.88 18.33 -23.05
C VAL A 489 -12.52 17.01 -23.70
N LEU A 490 -11.45 17.00 -24.49
CA LEU A 490 -11.07 15.84 -25.31
C LEU A 490 -9.84 15.11 -24.79
N MET A 491 -9.05 15.76 -23.95
CA MET A 491 -7.76 15.26 -23.46
C MET A 491 -7.49 15.80 -22.06
N SER A 492 -6.82 15.01 -21.22
CA SER A 492 -6.42 15.41 -19.87
C SER A 492 -5.20 14.64 -19.35
N THR A 493 -4.36 15.30 -18.55
CA THR A 493 -3.13 14.75 -17.98
C THR A 493 -2.85 15.27 -16.58
N TYR A 494 -2.52 14.36 -15.66
CA TYR A 494 -1.96 14.73 -14.37
C TYR A 494 -0.52 15.23 -14.55
N ALA A 495 -0.12 16.27 -13.80
CA ALA A 495 1.26 16.74 -13.77
C ALA A 495 1.75 17.11 -12.35
N PRO A 496 3.02 16.84 -12.01
CA PRO A 496 4.02 16.12 -12.82
C PRO A 496 3.88 14.59 -12.73
N LEU A 497 4.39 13.88 -13.75
CA LEU A 497 4.20 12.43 -13.87
C LEU A 497 5.07 11.62 -12.92
N LEU A 498 6.33 12.01 -12.75
CA LEU A 498 7.37 11.16 -12.18
C LEU A 498 8.20 11.92 -11.14
N GLN A 499 8.64 11.21 -10.09
CA GLN A 499 9.46 11.78 -9.03
C GLN A 499 10.53 10.79 -8.54
N LEU A 500 11.80 11.18 -8.61
CA LEU A 500 12.85 10.55 -7.82
C LEU A 500 12.84 11.15 -6.40
N PHE A 501 12.51 10.35 -5.38
CA PHE A 501 12.37 10.86 -4.00
C PHE A 501 13.62 11.51 -3.43
N ASN A 502 14.81 11.11 -3.91
CA ASN A 502 16.09 11.66 -3.46
C ASN A 502 16.38 13.07 -4.00
N SER A 503 15.72 13.51 -5.06
CA SER A 503 15.95 14.80 -5.70
C SER A 503 14.69 15.31 -6.38
N THR A 504 13.95 16.12 -5.65
CA THR A 504 12.63 16.63 -6.04
C THR A 504 12.61 18.16 -6.01
N GLN A 505 12.12 18.76 -7.08
CA GLN A 505 11.90 20.20 -7.24
C GLN A 505 10.41 20.57 -7.16
N TRP A 506 9.52 19.66 -7.54
CA TRP A 506 8.08 19.84 -7.47
C TRP A 506 7.38 18.65 -6.82
N THR A 507 6.36 18.94 -6.02
CA THR A 507 5.41 17.96 -5.45
C THR A 507 3.98 18.50 -5.49
N PRO A 508 2.95 17.63 -5.48
CA PRO A 508 3.03 16.15 -5.49
C PRO A 508 3.06 15.56 -6.91
N ASP A 509 3.51 14.30 -7.05
CA ASP A 509 3.72 13.63 -8.35
C ASP A 509 2.96 12.30 -8.47
N LEU A 510 2.69 11.86 -9.71
CA LEU A 510 1.83 10.70 -9.95
C LEU A 510 2.50 9.37 -9.56
N VAL A 511 3.77 9.18 -9.94
CA VAL A 511 4.55 7.97 -9.64
C VAL A 511 5.91 8.37 -9.06
N GLY A 512 6.19 7.89 -7.85
CA GLY A 512 7.48 8.07 -7.20
C GLY A 512 8.38 6.85 -7.38
N PHE A 513 9.69 7.04 -7.28
CA PHE A 513 10.66 5.95 -7.26
C PHE A 513 11.91 6.29 -6.44
N THR A 514 12.64 5.24 -6.03
CA THR A 514 13.88 5.36 -5.27
C THR A 514 15.09 4.95 -6.13
N PRO A 515 16.33 5.33 -5.74
CA PRO A 515 17.54 4.82 -6.38
C PRO A 515 17.66 3.29 -6.35
N ALA A 516 17.00 2.61 -5.41
CA ALA A 516 16.94 1.15 -5.36
C ALA A 516 15.99 0.52 -6.40
N GLY A 517 15.35 1.32 -7.24
CA GLY A 517 14.43 0.84 -8.27
C GLY A 517 13.02 0.51 -7.77
N THR A 518 12.73 0.77 -6.48
CA THR A 518 11.36 0.68 -5.94
C THR A 518 10.50 1.74 -6.60
N VAL A 519 9.36 1.33 -7.16
CA VAL A 519 8.34 2.23 -7.72
C VAL A 519 7.16 2.30 -6.77
N VAL A 520 6.62 3.50 -6.58
CA VAL A 520 5.48 3.81 -5.70
C VAL A 520 4.41 4.49 -6.54
N ARG A 521 3.31 3.78 -6.78
CA ARG A 521 2.10 4.35 -7.40
C ARG A 521 1.31 5.12 -6.35
N SER A 522 1.11 6.41 -6.58
CA SER A 522 0.37 7.26 -5.64
C SER A 522 -1.12 6.91 -5.57
N THR A 523 -1.82 7.49 -4.60
CA THR A 523 -3.30 7.41 -4.55
C THR A 523 -3.93 8.01 -5.81
N SER A 524 -3.36 9.09 -6.35
CA SER A 524 -3.79 9.72 -7.61
C SER A 524 -3.49 8.87 -8.83
N TYR A 525 -2.39 8.10 -8.85
CA TYR A 525 -2.13 7.13 -9.92
C TYR A 525 -3.29 6.15 -10.07
N PHE A 526 -3.79 5.62 -8.96
CA PHE A 526 -4.90 4.67 -8.99
C PHE A 526 -6.23 5.31 -9.40
N VAL A 527 -6.42 6.61 -9.14
CA VAL A 527 -7.54 7.37 -9.72
C VAL A 527 -7.38 7.48 -11.24
N GLN A 528 -6.22 7.90 -11.73
CA GLN A 528 -5.96 7.98 -13.18
C GLN A 528 -6.17 6.62 -13.86
N GLN A 529 -5.62 5.54 -13.29
CA GLN A 529 -5.77 4.18 -13.79
C GLN A 529 -7.23 3.74 -13.85
N LEU A 530 -8.00 3.96 -12.77
CA LEU A 530 -9.43 3.62 -12.75
C LEU A 530 -10.21 4.39 -13.81
N PHE A 531 -9.86 5.66 -14.07
CA PHE A 531 -10.54 6.44 -15.09
C PHE A 531 -10.16 6.00 -16.51
N ALA A 532 -8.86 5.80 -16.78
CA ALA A 532 -8.33 5.43 -18.07
C ALA A 532 -8.78 4.04 -18.53
N GLN A 533 -8.76 3.04 -17.63
CA GLN A 533 -9.14 1.67 -17.97
C GLN A 533 -10.66 1.41 -18.01
N ASN A 534 -11.47 2.31 -17.43
CA ASN A 534 -12.93 2.17 -17.36
C ASN A 534 -13.62 3.30 -18.11
N TRP A 535 -13.22 3.52 -19.37
CA TRP A 535 -13.71 4.57 -20.24
C TRP A 535 -14.55 4.00 -21.39
N GLY A 536 -15.65 4.68 -21.73
CA GLY A 536 -16.57 4.29 -22.81
C GLY A 536 -16.45 5.18 -24.05
N THR A 537 -16.97 4.72 -25.19
CA THR A 537 -17.02 5.48 -26.47
C THR A 537 -18.17 6.49 -26.54
N GLU A 538 -19.14 6.39 -25.61
CA GLU A 538 -20.28 7.30 -25.50
C GLU A 538 -20.60 7.56 -24.03
N MET A 539 -20.80 8.82 -23.65
CA MET A 539 -21.34 9.17 -22.33
C MET A 539 -22.80 8.74 -22.20
N ARG A 540 -23.25 8.48 -20.97
CA ARG A 540 -24.63 8.13 -20.64
C ARG A 540 -25.21 9.14 -19.67
N ALA A 541 -26.39 9.66 -20.01
CA ALA A 541 -27.12 10.52 -19.10
C ALA A 541 -27.50 9.76 -17.82
N VAL A 542 -27.20 10.36 -16.66
CA VAL A 542 -27.56 9.81 -15.34
C VAL A 542 -28.62 10.70 -14.70
N THR A 543 -29.80 10.12 -14.44
CA THR A 543 -30.85 10.80 -13.65
C THR A 543 -30.65 10.44 -12.18
N ALA A 544 -30.61 11.46 -11.32
CA ALA A 544 -30.47 11.29 -9.87
C ALA A 544 -31.65 11.93 -9.13
N ASP A 545 -31.98 11.40 -7.96
CA ASP A 545 -32.98 11.97 -7.05
C ASP A 545 -32.43 13.05 -6.11
N THR A 546 -31.12 13.33 -6.20
CA THR A 546 -30.42 14.37 -5.46
C THR A 546 -29.49 15.16 -6.38
N ALA A 547 -29.13 16.38 -5.94
CA ALA A 547 -28.04 17.13 -6.53
C ALA A 547 -26.68 16.49 -6.21
N PHE A 548 -25.65 16.88 -6.96
CA PHE A 548 -24.25 16.56 -6.66
C PHE A 548 -23.81 17.12 -5.31
N GLY A 549 -22.86 16.44 -4.68
CA GLY A 549 -22.32 16.79 -3.36
C GLY A 549 -23.11 16.14 -2.21
N PRO A 550 -22.48 15.28 -1.38
CA PRO A 550 -21.05 14.96 -1.33
C PRO A 550 -20.57 13.92 -2.37
N VAL A 551 -21.48 13.28 -3.11
CA VAL A 551 -21.14 12.29 -4.15
C VAL A 551 -21.25 12.93 -5.53
N TYR A 552 -20.29 12.61 -6.39
CA TYR A 552 -20.20 13.00 -7.79
C TYR A 552 -20.19 11.74 -8.66
N TRP A 553 -20.73 11.83 -9.87
CA TRP A 553 -20.88 10.66 -10.74
C TRP A 553 -20.85 11.00 -12.23
N SER A 554 -20.35 10.04 -13.00
CA SER A 554 -20.47 9.98 -14.46
C SER A 554 -20.79 8.55 -14.88
N ALA A 555 -21.34 8.39 -16.08
CA ALA A 555 -21.50 7.08 -16.69
C ALA A 555 -21.15 7.13 -18.17
N SER A 556 -20.47 6.11 -18.66
CA SER A 556 -20.14 5.93 -20.07
C SER A 556 -20.42 4.49 -20.48
N ALA A 557 -20.48 4.22 -21.78
CA ALA A 557 -20.68 2.88 -22.31
C ALA A 557 -19.75 2.61 -23.48
N ASP A 558 -19.35 1.34 -23.61
CA ASP A 558 -18.67 0.82 -24.79
C ASP A 558 -19.26 -0.54 -25.16
N GLY A 559 -19.89 -0.60 -26.34
CA GLY A 559 -20.65 -1.78 -26.76
C GLY A 559 -21.71 -2.21 -25.74
N ALA A 560 -21.52 -3.38 -25.13
CA ALA A 560 -22.42 -3.94 -24.12
C ALA A 560 -22.04 -3.58 -22.67
N SER A 561 -20.89 -2.94 -22.46
CA SER A 561 -20.37 -2.55 -21.15
C SER A 561 -20.83 -1.15 -20.79
N THR A 562 -21.14 -0.93 -19.51
CA THR A 562 -21.45 0.40 -18.96
C THR A 562 -20.58 0.62 -17.72
N TYR A 563 -19.85 1.73 -17.70
CA TYR A 563 -18.98 2.14 -16.61
C TYR A 563 -19.68 3.26 -15.85
N VAL A 564 -19.81 3.11 -14.54
CA VAL A 564 -20.37 4.14 -13.66
C VAL A 564 -19.30 4.50 -12.64
N LYS A 565 -18.83 5.74 -12.67
CA LYS A 565 -17.78 6.24 -11.78
C LYS A 565 -18.41 7.10 -10.70
N LEU A 566 -17.96 6.91 -9.46
CA LEU A 566 -18.48 7.59 -8.28
C LEU A 566 -17.31 8.14 -7.46
N ALA A 567 -17.37 9.42 -7.09
CA ALA A 567 -16.42 10.03 -6.16
C ALA A 567 -17.18 10.59 -4.95
N ASN A 568 -16.90 10.08 -3.75
CA ASN A 568 -17.50 10.57 -2.51
C ASN A 568 -16.49 11.45 -1.76
N TYR A 569 -16.60 12.76 -1.93
CA TYR A 569 -15.75 13.74 -1.25
C TYR A 569 -16.21 14.01 0.21
N GLY A 570 -17.33 13.43 0.64
CA GLY A 570 -17.83 13.59 2.02
C GLY A 570 -17.13 12.67 3.03
N GLU A 571 -17.01 13.14 4.27
CA GLU A 571 -16.43 12.39 5.40
C GLU A 571 -17.23 11.15 5.81
N SER A 572 -18.47 11.01 5.33
CA SER A 572 -19.39 9.93 5.70
C SER A 572 -19.67 9.01 4.52
N ALA A 573 -19.72 7.70 4.81
CA ALA A 573 -20.15 6.70 3.85
C ALA A 573 -21.55 7.02 3.29
N GLN A 574 -21.70 6.96 1.96
CA GLN A 574 -22.95 7.22 1.26
C GLN A 574 -23.49 5.91 0.67
N SER A 575 -24.79 5.66 0.89
CA SER A 575 -25.48 4.57 0.19
C SER A 575 -25.89 5.06 -1.19
N VAL A 576 -25.38 4.43 -2.25
CA VAL A 576 -25.78 4.71 -3.64
C VAL A 576 -26.41 3.47 -4.25
N SER A 577 -27.55 3.62 -4.92
CA SER A 577 -28.21 2.60 -5.73
C SER A 577 -28.09 2.99 -7.18
N VAL A 578 -27.42 2.18 -7.99
CA VAL A 578 -27.23 2.42 -9.42
C VAL A 578 -28.11 1.45 -10.20
N ASN A 579 -29.03 1.98 -11.01
CA ASN A 579 -29.85 1.22 -11.92
C ASN A 579 -29.36 1.42 -13.36
N VAL A 580 -28.93 0.33 -14.00
CA VAL A 580 -28.53 0.29 -15.41
C VAL A 580 -29.47 -0.70 -16.10
N ASP A 581 -30.36 -0.21 -16.95
CA ASP A 581 -31.36 -1.04 -17.61
C ASP A 581 -30.68 -2.10 -18.51
N GLY A 582 -31.03 -3.37 -18.31
CA GLY A 582 -30.47 -4.49 -19.06
C GLY A 582 -29.17 -5.08 -18.50
N ALA A 583 -28.57 -4.48 -17.48
CA ALA A 583 -27.41 -5.06 -16.81
C ALA A 583 -27.78 -6.35 -16.06
N THR A 584 -27.01 -7.42 -16.28
CA THR A 584 -27.25 -8.74 -15.64
C THR A 584 -26.13 -9.14 -14.67
N GLN A 585 -24.97 -8.49 -14.77
CA GLN A 585 -23.76 -8.73 -13.98
C GLN A 585 -23.05 -7.39 -13.76
N GLY A 586 -22.20 -7.31 -12.73
CA GLY A 586 -21.38 -6.14 -12.46
C GLY A 586 -20.30 -6.44 -11.42
N SER A 587 -19.18 -5.73 -11.53
CA SER A 587 -18.08 -5.70 -10.55
C SER A 587 -18.00 -4.30 -9.95
N LEU A 588 -17.41 -4.18 -8.76
CA LEU A 588 -17.14 -2.90 -8.12
C LEU A 588 -15.67 -2.86 -7.69
N THR A 589 -14.90 -1.99 -8.32
CA THR A 589 -13.54 -1.69 -7.89
C THR A 589 -13.58 -0.38 -7.11
N THR A 590 -13.09 -0.41 -5.86
CA THR A 590 -13.10 0.76 -4.97
C THR A 590 -11.68 1.12 -4.56
N LEU A 591 -11.31 2.38 -4.75
CA LEU A 591 -10.15 2.98 -4.10
C LEU A 591 -10.64 3.76 -2.88
N SER A 592 -10.20 3.37 -1.68
CA SER A 592 -10.63 4.02 -0.44
C SER A 592 -9.54 3.93 0.63
N GLY A 593 -9.51 4.92 1.52
CA GLY A 593 -8.59 4.96 2.66
C GLY A 593 -8.99 6.07 3.64
N ALA A 594 -8.21 6.23 4.72
CA ALA A 594 -8.37 7.39 5.59
C ALA A 594 -8.12 8.68 4.80
N GLN A 595 -8.69 9.81 5.23
CA GLN A 595 -8.61 11.07 4.49
C GLN A 595 -7.18 11.46 4.10
N ARG A 596 -6.20 11.22 4.98
CA ARG A 596 -4.77 11.51 4.76
C ARG A 596 -3.92 10.26 4.47
N ALA A 597 -4.53 9.16 4.04
CA ALA A 597 -3.79 7.99 3.61
C ALA A 597 -3.08 8.30 2.28
N GLU A 598 -1.81 7.94 2.20
CA GLU A 598 -0.91 8.17 1.06
C GLU A 598 -0.03 6.93 0.86
N ASN A 599 0.50 6.75 -0.35
CA ASN A 599 1.50 5.73 -0.65
C ASN A 599 2.87 6.41 -0.69
N SER A 600 3.89 5.79 -0.08
CA SER A 600 5.24 6.34 0.01
C SER A 600 6.32 5.27 -0.17
N ASP A 601 7.57 5.68 -0.32
CA ASP A 601 8.74 4.78 -0.34
C ASP A 601 8.96 4.02 0.98
N THR A 602 8.48 4.57 2.09
CA THR A 602 8.62 4.00 3.44
C THR A 602 7.44 3.12 3.85
N ALA A 603 6.21 3.48 3.47
CA ALA A 603 5.01 2.72 3.80
C ALA A 603 4.62 1.71 2.70
N GLY A 604 5.14 1.89 1.49
CA GLY A 604 4.70 1.18 0.30
C GLY A 604 3.31 1.64 -0.17
N GLU A 605 2.70 0.84 -1.03
CA GLU A 605 1.36 1.11 -1.57
C GLU A 605 0.25 0.59 -0.65
N VAL A 606 0.02 1.29 0.47
CA VAL A 606 -1.02 0.93 1.46
C VAL A 606 -2.45 1.22 0.99
N VAL A 607 -2.62 2.08 -0.01
CA VAL A 607 -3.90 2.37 -0.66
C VAL A 607 -3.85 1.92 -2.11
N GLN A 608 -4.64 0.90 -2.43
CA GLN A 608 -4.77 0.33 -3.76
C GLN A 608 -6.25 0.06 -4.08
N PRO A 609 -6.64 -0.02 -5.37
CA PRO A 609 -7.97 -0.43 -5.77
C PRO A 609 -8.26 -1.86 -5.28
N VAL A 610 -9.41 -2.05 -4.67
CA VAL A 610 -9.88 -3.36 -4.22
C VAL A 610 -11.08 -3.75 -5.06
N GLU A 611 -10.98 -4.87 -5.76
CA GLU A 611 -12.15 -5.50 -6.35
C GLU A 611 -13.02 -6.09 -5.25
N SER A 612 -14.29 -5.69 -5.27
CA SER A 612 -15.34 -6.28 -4.49
C SER A 612 -16.45 -6.70 -5.44
N THR A 613 -17.04 -7.86 -5.20
CA THR A 613 -18.36 -8.11 -5.76
C THR A 613 -19.31 -7.11 -5.09
N PRO A 614 -20.10 -6.31 -5.85
CA PRO A 614 -21.08 -5.42 -5.26
C PRO A 614 -21.90 -6.22 -4.26
N ASP A 615 -21.93 -5.77 -3.00
CA ASP A 615 -22.59 -6.44 -1.88
C ASP A 615 -23.98 -6.93 -2.31
N ARG A 616 -24.07 -8.21 -2.69
CA ARG A 616 -25.35 -8.91 -2.70
C ARG A 616 -25.62 -9.29 -1.25
N LEU A 617 -26.26 -8.35 -0.56
CA LEU A 617 -27.07 -8.54 0.65
C LEU A 617 -26.40 -8.71 2.03
N ASP A 618 -25.09 -8.61 2.21
CA ASP A 618 -24.51 -8.94 3.53
C ASP A 618 -24.60 -7.81 4.58
N ASN A 619 -24.86 -6.56 4.18
CA ASN A 619 -25.08 -5.42 5.10
C ASN A 619 -26.55 -4.97 5.23
N HIS A 620 -27.51 -5.82 4.89
CA HIS A 620 -28.92 -5.42 4.82
C HIS A 620 -29.74 -5.67 6.09
N GLY A 621 -29.16 -5.89 7.26
CA GLY A 621 -29.94 -6.01 8.50
C GLY A 621 -30.96 -4.86 8.66
N TRP A 622 -30.52 -3.63 8.39
CA TRP A 622 -31.37 -2.43 8.45
C TRP A 622 -32.25 -2.23 7.21
N ARG A 623 -31.79 -2.59 6.01
CA ARG A 623 -32.61 -2.51 4.77
C ARG A 623 -33.72 -3.56 4.76
N LEU A 624 -33.46 -4.78 5.24
CA LEU A 624 -34.45 -5.82 5.47
C LEU A 624 -35.45 -5.39 6.55
N LEU A 625 -34.99 -4.74 7.62
CA LEU A 625 -35.88 -4.16 8.64
C LEU A 625 -36.78 -3.07 8.05
N GLY A 626 -36.21 -2.18 7.24
CA GLY A 626 -36.92 -1.11 6.53
C GLY A 626 -37.94 -1.65 5.52
N LEU A 627 -37.53 -2.58 4.65
CA LEU A 627 -38.40 -3.25 3.68
C LEU A 627 -39.52 -4.04 4.37
N HIS A 628 -39.21 -4.75 5.45
CA HIS A 628 -40.22 -5.45 6.24
C HIS A 628 -41.24 -4.47 6.84
N SER A 629 -40.76 -3.32 7.36
CA SER A 629 -41.63 -2.27 7.92
C SER A 629 -42.55 -1.66 6.87
N ILE A 630 -42.02 -1.36 5.68
CA ILE A 630 -42.81 -0.85 4.55
C ILE A 630 -43.86 -1.88 4.11
N PHE A 631 -43.48 -3.15 4.02
CA PHE A 631 -44.40 -4.22 3.66
C PHE A 631 -45.54 -4.39 4.69
N MET A 632 -45.25 -4.20 5.97
CA MET A 632 -46.29 -4.18 7.01
C MET A 632 -47.25 -3.00 6.88
N VAL A 633 -46.75 -1.81 6.56
CA VAL A 633 -47.60 -0.65 6.29
C VAL A 633 -48.52 -0.93 5.11
N LEU A 634 -48.00 -1.50 4.02
CA LEU A 634 -48.78 -1.84 2.82
C LEU A 634 -49.85 -2.92 3.09
N ILE A 635 -49.52 -3.98 3.83
CA ILE A 635 -50.49 -5.01 4.23
C ILE A 635 -51.60 -4.39 5.10
N PHE A 636 -51.24 -3.51 6.04
CA PHE A 636 -52.22 -2.83 6.89
C PHE A 636 -53.16 -1.94 6.09
N PHE A 637 -52.63 -1.15 5.14
CA PHE A 637 -53.45 -0.32 4.26
C PHE A 637 -54.32 -1.16 3.31
N GLY A 638 -53.81 -2.27 2.79
CA GLY A 638 -54.59 -3.20 1.97
C GLY A 638 -55.72 -3.86 2.77
N ALA A 639 -55.42 -4.34 3.98
CA ALA A 639 -56.40 -4.98 4.86
C ALA A 639 -57.45 -3.98 5.36
N SER A 640 -57.08 -2.73 5.63
CA SER A 640 -58.01 -1.69 6.11
C SER A 640 -59.00 -1.20 5.05
N ARG A 641 -58.81 -1.53 3.77
CA ARG A 641 -59.82 -1.29 2.71
C ARG A 641 -61.03 -2.23 2.79
N SER A 642 -60.88 -3.37 3.46
CA SER A 642 -61.93 -4.42 3.53
C SER A 642 -62.27 -4.85 4.95
N ARG A 643 -61.59 -4.29 5.96
CA ARG A 643 -61.74 -4.62 7.37
C ARG A 643 -61.63 -3.35 8.22
N ASP A 644 -62.31 -3.34 9.36
CA ASP A 644 -62.12 -2.29 10.36
C ASP A 644 -60.67 -2.23 10.87
N MET A 645 -60.25 -1.07 11.38
CA MET A 645 -58.84 -0.80 11.73
C MET A 645 -58.23 -1.85 12.68
N LEU A 646 -58.98 -2.30 13.69
CA LEU A 646 -58.48 -3.27 14.67
C LEU A 646 -58.27 -4.65 14.03
N PRO A 647 -59.24 -5.26 13.30
CA PRO A 647 -59.00 -6.47 12.52
C PRO A 647 -57.89 -6.37 11.46
N ALA A 648 -57.71 -5.21 10.83
CA ALA A 648 -56.61 -4.99 9.86
C ALA A 648 -55.23 -4.97 10.53
N ALA A 649 -55.12 -4.34 11.71
CA ALA A 649 -53.90 -4.34 12.52
C ALA A 649 -53.54 -5.75 12.97
N VAL A 650 -54.53 -6.49 13.48
CA VAL A 650 -54.36 -7.89 13.90
C VAL A 650 -53.89 -8.77 12.74
N TYR A 651 -54.50 -8.62 11.55
CA TYR A 651 -54.10 -9.38 10.36
C TYR A 651 -52.67 -9.07 9.90
N THR A 652 -52.27 -7.80 9.94
CA THR A 652 -50.92 -7.36 9.57
C THR A 652 -49.87 -7.91 10.53
N LEU A 653 -50.11 -7.78 11.84
CA LEU A 653 -49.24 -8.32 12.88
C LEU A 653 -49.11 -9.83 12.76
N PHE A 654 -50.20 -10.54 12.48
CA PHE A 654 -50.18 -11.98 12.27
C PHE A 654 -49.34 -12.37 11.05
N THR A 655 -49.42 -11.59 9.97
CA THR A 655 -48.64 -11.84 8.74
C THR A 655 -47.15 -11.54 8.94
N SER A 656 -46.80 -10.44 9.64
CA SER A 656 -45.42 -10.12 10.08
C SER A 656 -44.83 -11.26 10.90
N ALA A 657 -45.55 -11.65 11.95
CA ALA A 657 -45.13 -12.68 12.87
C ALA A 657 -44.93 -14.00 12.13
N SER A 658 -45.80 -14.33 11.17
CA SER A 658 -45.67 -15.53 10.34
C SER A 658 -44.41 -15.50 9.47
N PHE A 659 -44.10 -14.38 8.81
CA PHE A 659 -42.91 -14.24 7.98
C PHE A 659 -41.61 -14.31 8.78
N LEU A 660 -41.49 -13.51 9.84
CA LEU A 660 -40.30 -13.48 10.69
C LEU A 660 -40.10 -14.84 11.37
N SER A 661 -41.19 -15.45 11.84
CA SER A 661 -41.14 -16.83 12.34
C SER A 661 -40.62 -17.76 11.26
N GLY A 662 -41.10 -17.69 10.02
CA GLY A 662 -40.60 -18.51 8.91
C GLY A 662 -39.10 -18.31 8.63
N LEU A 663 -38.64 -17.05 8.54
CA LEU A 663 -37.24 -16.72 8.28
C LEU A 663 -36.32 -17.19 9.41
N PHE A 664 -36.55 -16.75 10.64
CA PHE A 664 -35.70 -17.15 11.77
C PHE A 664 -35.80 -18.65 12.03
N THR A 665 -36.97 -19.26 11.86
CA THR A 665 -37.11 -20.71 11.92
C THR A 665 -36.28 -21.38 10.83
N SER A 666 -36.25 -20.89 9.59
CA SER A 666 -35.43 -21.46 8.51
C SER A 666 -33.92 -21.38 8.79
N VAL A 667 -33.42 -20.26 9.33
CA VAL A 667 -32.00 -20.08 9.68
C VAL A 667 -31.62 -20.97 10.86
N VAL A 668 -32.47 -21.01 11.89
CA VAL A 668 -32.30 -21.90 13.05
C VAL A 668 -32.36 -23.36 12.58
N LEU A 669 -33.31 -23.71 11.71
CA LEU A 669 -33.42 -25.05 11.14
C LEU A 669 -32.18 -25.40 10.30
N TYR A 670 -31.69 -24.48 9.48
CA TYR A 670 -30.47 -24.66 8.72
C TYR A 670 -29.28 -24.91 9.64
N ARG A 671 -29.03 -24.04 10.61
CA ARG A 671 -27.90 -24.17 11.55
C ARG A 671 -27.99 -25.43 12.42
N LEU A 672 -29.19 -25.82 12.85
CA LEU A 672 -29.40 -26.99 13.69
C LEU A 672 -29.44 -28.32 12.93
N TYR A 673 -29.93 -28.33 11.69
CA TYR A 673 -30.25 -29.57 10.96
C TYR A 673 -29.58 -29.73 9.62
N PHE A 674 -29.01 -28.68 9.02
CA PHE A 674 -28.40 -28.76 7.68
C PHE A 674 -26.94 -28.28 7.63
N SER A 675 -26.53 -27.37 8.51
CA SER A 675 -25.16 -26.88 8.63
C SER A 675 -24.17 -28.02 8.92
N PRO A 676 -22.96 -27.99 8.36
CA PRO A 676 -21.88 -28.92 8.73
C PRO A 676 -21.61 -28.97 10.25
N ILE A 677 -21.83 -27.84 10.95
CA ILE A 677 -21.64 -27.69 12.41
C ILE A 677 -22.58 -28.61 13.21
N ARG A 678 -23.75 -28.98 12.67
CA ARG A 678 -24.72 -29.87 13.34
C ARG A 678 -24.15 -31.23 13.74
N ARG A 679 -23.06 -31.65 13.09
CA ARG A 679 -22.42 -32.95 13.31
C ARG A 679 -21.49 -32.94 14.53
N PHE A 680 -21.22 -31.77 15.10
CA PHE A 680 -20.37 -31.63 16.29
C PHE A 680 -21.22 -31.72 17.56
N PRO A 681 -20.83 -32.56 18.55
CA PRO A 681 -21.52 -32.65 19.82
C PRO A 681 -21.32 -31.37 20.63
N GLY A 682 -22.40 -30.82 21.19
CA GLY A 682 -22.37 -29.58 21.96
C GLY A 682 -23.77 -29.01 22.22
N PRO A 683 -23.86 -27.89 22.94
CA PRO A 683 -25.13 -27.24 23.22
C PRO A 683 -25.73 -26.67 21.93
N ARG A 684 -27.00 -27.02 21.67
CA ARG A 684 -27.71 -26.60 20.43
C ARG A 684 -27.78 -25.09 20.25
N GLN A 685 -27.77 -24.33 21.34
CA GLN A 685 -27.76 -22.87 21.29
C GLN A 685 -26.42 -22.31 20.76
N ALA A 686 -25.30 -22.97 21.04
CA ALA A 686 -24.00 -22.61 20.47
C ALA A 686 -23.95 -22.77 18.93
N ALA A 687 -24.72 -23.70 18.39
CA ALA A 687 -24.85 -23.86 16.94
C ALA A 687 -25.66 -22.72 16.28
N VAL A 688 -26.45 -21.98 17.06
CA VAL A 688 -27.30 -20.90 16.58
C VAL A 688 -26.62 -19.53 16.75
N THR A 689 -25.87 -19.32 17.82
CA THR A 689 -25.24 -18.02 18.13
C THR A 689 -23.87 -18.16 18.81
N SER A 690 -22.94 -17.27 18.45
CA SER A 690 -21.61 -17.14 19.06
C SER A 690 -21.63 -16.51 20.45
N PHE A 691 -22.74 -15.90 20.87
CA PHE A 691 -22.90 -15.30 22.20
C PHE A 691 -23.21 -16.33 23.31
N TYR A 692 -23.49 -17.58 22.95
CA TYR A 692 -23.85 -18.62 23.91
C TYR A 692 -22.76 -18.94 24.95
N PRO A 693 -21.47 -19.14 24.57
CA PRO A 693 -20.44 -19.54 25.55
C PRO A 693 -20.00 -18.41 26.49
N LEU A 694 -20.09 -17.14 26.05
CA LEU A 694 -19.58 -15.99 26.82
C LEU A 694 -20.45 -15.67 28.04
N ALA A 695 -21.77 -15.84 27.94
CA ALA A 695 -22.69 -15.55 29.04
C ALA A 695 -22.51 -16.50 30.25
N ASP A 696 -22.07 -17.74 30.02
CA ASP A 696 -21.89 -18.75 31.08
C ASP A 696 -20.52 -18.68 31.78
N TYR A 697 -19.50 -18.13 31.10
CA TYR A 697 -18.13 -18.05 31.61
C TYR A 697 -17.78 -16.68 32.21
N GLU A 698 -18.39 -15.59 31.73
CA GLU A 698 -18.12 -14.23 32.18
C GLU A 698 -18.21 -14.06 33.71
N PRO A 699 -19.27 -14.52 34.42
CA PRO A 699 -19.34 -14.39 35.88
C PRO A 699 -18.19 -15.10 36.59
N ARG A 700 -17.76 -16.25 36.06
CA ARG A 700 -16.68 -17.05 36.66
C ARG A 700 -15.33 -16.39 36.52
N ILE A 701 -15.07 -15.76 35.37
CA ILE A 701 -13.86 -14.97 35.15
C ILE A 701 -13.88 -13.73 36.07
N GLN A 702 -15.02 -13.05 36.16
CA GLN A 702 -15.16 -11.86 37.00
C GLN A 702 -14.92 -12.17 38.48
N ASP A 703 -15.40 -13.29 39.02
CA ASP A 703 -15.13 -13.66 40.42
C ASP A 703 -13.62 -13.82 40.72
N VAL A 704 -12.85 -14.30 39.74
CA VAL A 704 -11.39 -14.47 39.87
C VAL A 704 -10.70 -13.12 39.73
N VAL A 705 -11.19 -12.24 38.85
CA VAL A 705 -10.73 -10.84 38.74
C VAL A 705 -10.95 -10.12 40.06
N ASP A 706 -12.12 -10.27 40.69
CA ASP A 706 -12.43 -9.63 41.98
C ASP A 706 -11.51 -10.13 43.09
N SER A 707 -11.22 -11.43 43.10
CA SER A 707 -10.25 -12.05 44.02
C SER A 707 -8.84 -11.51 43.80
N LEU A 708 -8.42 -11.36 42.55
CA LEU A 708 -7.14 -10.78 42.16
C LEU A 708 -7.04 -9.32 42.59
N MET A 709 -8.07 -8.51 42.32
CA MET A 709 -8.10 -7.09 42.70
C MET A 709 -8.03 -6.95 44.22
N LYS A 710 -8.77 -7.77 44.99
CA LYS A 710 -8.67 -7.80 46.45
C LYS A 710 -7.25 -8.12 46.92
N ALA A 711 -6.60 -9.13 46.34
CA ALA A 711 -5.23 -9.49 46.68
C ALA A 711 -4.23 -8.35 46.38
N PHE A 712 -4.46 -7.60 45.31
CA PHE A 712 -3.70 -6.40 44.94
C PHE A 712 -3.95 -5.22 45.88
N GLU A 713 -5.19 -5.00 46.32
CA GLU A 713 -5.52 -3.96 47.30
C GLU A 713 -4.82 -4.21 48.66
N GLU A 714 -4.82 -5.46 49.14
CA GLU A 714 -4.14 -5.87 50.38
C GLU A 714 -2.62 -5.67 50.32
N ARG A 715 -2.06 -5.62 49.11
CA ARG A 715 -0.63 -5.46 48.83
C ARG A 715 -0.28 -4.08 48.26
N SER A 716 -1.23 -3.14 48.28
CA SER A 716 -1.06 -1.79 47.73
C SER A 716 0.18 -1.12 48.34
N GLY A 717 1.05 -0.58 47.49
CA GLY A 717 2.31 0.07 47.88
C GLY A 717 3.49 -0.88 48.15
N THR A 718 3.30 -2.20 48.05
CA THR A 718 4.38 -3.19 48.18
C THR A 718 4.82 -3.74 46.83
N PRO A 719 6.11 -4.08 46.63
CA PRO A 719 6.56 -4.75 45.41
C PRO A 719 5.95 -6.15 45.27
N ILE A 720 5.36 -6.43 44.11
CA ILE A 720 4.83 -7.76 43.76
C ILE A 720 5.38 -8.23 42.41
N ASN A 721 5.40 -9.54 42.18
CA ASN A 721 5.75 -10.14 40.88
C ASN A 721 4.49 -10.37 40.05
N LEU A 722 4.17 -9.49 39.10
CA LEU A 722 2.99 -9.65 38.25
C LEU A 722 3.03 -10.93 37.41
N THR A 723 4.21 -11.41 37.01
CA THR A 723 4.32 -12.67 36.25
C THR A 723 3.72 -13.84 37.03
N ASP A 724 4.01 -13.94 38.34
CA ASP A 724 3.45 -14.98 39.20
C ASP A 724 1.95 -14.78 39.42
N TRP A 725 1.52 -13.55 39.70
CA TRP A 725 0.11 -13.24 39.98
C TRP A 725 -0.81 -13.43 38.77
N MET A 726 -0.32 -13.14 37.55
CA MET A 726 -1.05 -13.47 36.33
C MET A 726 -1.12 -14.98 36.11
N GLY A 727 -0.06 -15.72 36.48
CA GLY A 727 -0.08 -17.17 36.56
C GLY A 727 -1.17 -17.69 37.50
N TYR A 728 -1.21 -17.20 38.74
CA TYR A 728 -2.22 -17.61 39.72
C TYR A 728 -3.64 -17.30 39.23
N PHE A 729 -3.84 -16.13 38.63
CA PHE A 729 -5.11 -15.73 38.05
C PHE A 729 -5.58 -16.69 36.94
N THR A 730 -4.77 -16.93 35.92
CA THR A 730 -5.22 -17.70 34.76
C THR A 730 -5.41 -19.18 35.09
N PHE A 731 -4.60 -19.75 35.99
CA PHE A 731 -4.80 -21.12 36.48
C PHE A 731 -6.10 -21.25 37.27
N ASP A 732 -6.40 -20.33 38.20
CA ASP A 732 -7.69 -20.31 38.92
C ASP A 732 -8.88 -20.07 37.95
N ALA A 733 -8.72 -19.16 36.97
CA ALA A 733 -9.72 -18.91 35.94
C ALA A 733 -10.03 -20.16 35.12
N MET A 734 -9.00 -20.89 34.67
CA MET A 734 -9.18 -22.16 33.96
C MET A 734 -9.75 -23.26 34.85
N GLY A 735 -9.43 -23.30 36.14
CA GLY A 735 -10.12 -24.17 37.10
C GLY A 735 -11.64 -23.93 37.07
N ARG A 736 -12.07 -22.67 37.15
CA ARG A 736 -13.49 -22.31 37.22
C ARG A 736 -14.21 -22.43 35.88
N VAL A 737 -13.54 -22.09 34.77
CA VAL A 737 -14.11 -22.16 33.41
C VAL A 737 -14.13 -23.59 32.87
N ALA A 738 -13.04 -24.34 33.04
CA ALA A 738 -12.95 -25.70 32.48
C ALA A 738 -13.54 -26.77 33.41
N TYR A 739 -13.44 -26.62 34.74
CA TYR A 739 -13.85 -27.69 35.68
C TYR A 739 -14.96 -27.30 36.65
N SER A 740 -15.32 -26.01 36.72
CA SER A 740 -16.13 -25.45 37.82
C SER A 740 -15.50 -25.69 39.19
N GLN A 741 -14.17 -25.60 39.28
CA GLN A 741 -13.39 -25.80 40.51
C GLN A 741 -12.51 -24.59 40.76
N ASP A 742 -12.26 -24.28 42.03
CA ASP A 742 -11.27 -23.27 42.40
C ASP A 742 -9.97 -23.97 42.76
N PHE A 743 -8.84 -23.56 42.17
CA PHE A 743 -7.53 -24.07 42.55
C PHE A 743 -6.92 -23.29 43.72
N GLY A 744 -7.49 -22.12 44.07
CA GLY A 744 -7.17 -21.32 45.25
C GLY A 744 -5.78 -20.69 45.23
N MET A 745 -5.17 -20.52 44.05
CA MET A 745 -3.81 -20.00 43.92
C MET A 745 -3.71 -18.51 44.26
N ILE A 746 -4.73 -17.70 43.89
CA ILE A 746 -4.81 -16.28 44.28
C ILE A 746 -4.96 -16.13 45.79
N GLU A 747 -5.82 -16.93 46.42
CA GLU A 747 -6.09 -16.87 47.86
C GLU A 747 -4.83 -17.21 48.67
N ARG A 748 -4.10 -18.25 48.26
CA ARG A 748 -2.84 -18.64 48.91
C ARG A 748 -1.68 -17.70 48.56
N GLY A 749 -1.72 -17.06 47.40
CA GLY A 749 -0.59 -16.29 46.86
C GLY A 749 0.59 -17.15 46.42
N GLU A 750 0.34 -18.43 46.13
CA GLU A 750 1.35 -19.40 45.66
C GLU A 750 0.74 -20.38 44.63
N GLY A 751 1.57 -20.76 43.66
CA GLY A 751 1.21 -21.67 42.57
C GLY A 751 1.54 -23.14 42.84
N THR A 752 1.72 -23.50 44.11
CA THR A 752 2.11 -24.86 44.52
C THR A 752 0.91 -25.80 44.46
N VAL A 753 1.15 -27.01 43.97
CA VAL A 753 0.19 -28.10 43.87
C VAL A 753 0.81 -29.36 44.47
N GLU A 754 0.04 -30.03 45.34
CA GLU A 754 0.47 -31.28 46.00
C GLU A 754 -0.37 -32.47 45.52
N VAL A 755 0.30 -33.55 45.11
CA VAL A 755 -0.34 -34.81 44.72
C VAL A 755 0.48 -36.00 45.20
N ASP A 756 -0.16 -36.93 45.93
CA ASP A 756 0.44 -38.18 46.42
C ASP A 756 1.80 -37.99 47.13
N GLY A 757 1.93 -36.93 47.94
CA GLY A 757 3.15 -36.61 48.70
C GLY A 757 4.28 -35.99 47.85
N ARG A 758 4.02 -35.64 46.60
CA ARG A 758 4.91 -34.87 45.72
C ARG A 758 4.35 -33.45 45.59
N SER A 759 5.25 -32.46 45.55
CA SER A 759 4.91 -31.06 45.34
C SER A 759 5.51 -30.58 44.02
N THR A 760 4.77 -29.77 43.29
CA THR A 760 5.22 -29.06 42.08
C THR A 760 4.63 -27.66 42.09
N SER A 761 5.16 -26.74 41.29
CA SER A 761 4.64 -25.38 41.18
C SER A 761 4.58 -24.93 39.72
N ILE A 762 3.82 -23.86 39.46
CA ILE A 762 3.82 -23.20 38.15
C ILE A 762 5.25 -22.77 37.76
N GLN A 763 6.06 -22.30 38.71
CA GLN A 763 7.45 -21.91 38.45
C GLN A 763 8.32 -23.11 38.05
N THR A 764 8.16 -24.25 38.73
CA THR A 764 8.84 -25.49 38.36
C THR A 764 8.40 -25.97 36.97
N LEU A 765 7.11 -25.82 36.63
CA LEU A 765 6.61 -26.10 35.29
C LEU A 765 7.32 -25.23 34.23
N HIS A 766 7.51 -23.93 34.48
CA HIS A 766 8.24 -23.03 33.56
C HIS A 766 9.71 -23.42 33.39
N GLU A 767 10.40 -23.82 34.46
CA GLU A 767 11.78 -24.32 34.36
C GLU A 767 11.86 -25.62 33.54
N MET A 768 10.86 -26.51 33.66
CA MET A 768 10.79 -27.71 32.84
C MET A 768 10.49 -27.41 31.37
N ILE A 769 9.64 -26.42 31.08
CA ILE A 769 9.32 -25.98 29.71
C ILE A 769 10.57 -25.45 28.99
N LYS A 770 11.56 -24.88 29.68
CA LYS A 770 12.87 -24.54 29.07
C LYS A 770 13.58 -25.74 28.44
N ILE A 771 13.45 -26.93 29.04
CA ILE A 771 13.99 -28.17 28.47
C ILE A 771 13.19 -28.57 27.22
N PHE A 772 11.87 -28.37 27.22
CA PHE A 772 11.03 -28.59 26.04
C PHE A 772 11.44 -27.68 24.88
N GLY A 773 11.83 -26.42 25.12
CA GLY A 773 12.34 -25.51 24.08
C GLY A 773 13.52 -26.06 23.27
N VAL A 774 14.36 -26.91 23.89
CA VAL A 774 15.49 -27.56 23.21
C VAL A 774 15.08 -28.88 22.54
N LEU A 775 14.18 -29.64 23.18
CA LEU A 775 13.81 -30.99 22.74
C LEU A 775 12.62 -31.03 21.77
N SER A 776 11.91 -29.91 21.58
CA SER A 776 10.69 -29.81 20.76
C SER A 776 10.91 -30.15 19.29
N VAL A 777 12.12 -29.94 18.77
CA VAL A 777 12.54 -30.32 17.42
C VAL A 777 12.72 -31.84 17.24
N VAL A 778 12.62 -32.61 18.33
CA VAL A 778 12.71 -34.08 18.34
C VAL A 778 11.48 -34.67 19.06
N PRO A 779 10.28 -34.63 18.45
CA PRO A 779 9.01 -34.94 19.14
C PRO A 779 8.95 -36.34 19.76
N TRP A 780 9.65 -37.32 19.16
CA TRP A 780 9.70 -38.69 19.67
C TRP A 780 10.47 -38.80 21.01
N LEU A 781 11.51 -37.98 21.21
CA LEU A 781 12.34 -38.01 22.41
C LEU A 781 11.59 -37.44 23.61
N ILE A 782 10.86 -36.35 23.42
CA ILE A 782 9.96 -35.80 24.46
C ILE A 782 8.96 -36.86 24.89
N ARG A 783 8.32 -37.54 23.93
CA ARG A 783 7.35 -38.58 24.23
C ARG A 783 7.98 -39.72 25.03
N MET A 784 9.20 -40.11 24.71
CA MET A 784 9.95 -41.08 25.51
C MET A 784 10.22 -40.59 26.94
N ILE A 785 10.67 -39.34 27.12
CA ILE A 785 10.95 -38.77 28.45
C ILE A 785 9.70 -38.72 29.33
N VAL A 786 8.57 -38.30 28.76
CA VAL A 786 7.28 -38.23 29.45
C VAL A 786 6.80 -39.63 29.85
N GLU A 787 6.87 -40.61 28.94
CA GLU A 787 6.43 -41.99 29.21
C GLU A 787 7.37 -42.73 30.18
N MET A 788 8.67 -42.39 30.20
CA MET A 788 9.65 -42.95 31.14
C MET A 788 9.57 -42.33 32.54
N ASN A 789 8.75 -41.29 32.73
CA ASN A 789 8.50 -40.63 34.01
C ASN A 789 9.79 -40.14 34.72
N LEU A 790 10.75 -39.64 33.94
CA LEU A 790 12.10 -39.29 34.42
C LEU A 790 12.16 -38.02 35.27
N SER A 791 11.07 -37.25 35.39
CA SER A 791 10.94 -36.06 36.24
C SER A 791 9.79 -36.24 37.24
N SER A 792 10.10 -36.25 38.54
CA SER A 792 9.10 -36.40 39.61
C SER A 792 8.11 -35.23 39.69
N GLU A 793 8.53 -34.04 39.28
CA GLU A 793 7.74 -32.80 39.34
C GLU A 793 6.79 -32.67 38.15
N LEU A 794 7.23 -33.03 36.95
CA LEU A 794 6.36 -33.12 35.76
C LEU A 794 5.33 -34.24 35.94
N ALA A 795 5.74 -35.36 36.54
CA ALA A 795 4.85 -36.44 36.93
C ALA A 795 3.75 -35.95 37.89
N ALA A 796 4.11 -35.15 38.91
CA ALA A 796 3.16 -34.59 39.87
C ALA A 796 2.17 -33.63 39.19
N PHE A 797 2.63 -32.80 38.26
CA PHE A 797 1.78 -31.87 37.52
C PHE A 797 0.79 -32.61 36.59
N HIS A 798 1.25 -33.58 35.80
CA HIS A 798 0.37 -34.40 34.97
C HIS A 798 -0.64 -35.18 35.83
N GLN A 799 -0.18 -35.75 36.94
CA GLN A 799 -1.05 -36.46 37.86
C GLN A 799 -2.14 -35.55 38.44
N TRP A 800 -1.80 -34.31 38.83
CA TRP A 800 -2.78 -33.32 39.25
C TRP A 800 -3.83 -33.03 38.17
N CYS A 801 -3.41 -32.81 36.92
CA CYS A 801 -4.33 -32.61 35.80
C CYS A 801 -5.24 -33.83 35.60
N HIS A 802 -4.68 -35.05 35.67
CA HIS A 802 -5.45 -36.28 35.55
C HIS A 802 -6.46 -36.41 36.70
N ASP A 803 -6.08 -36.09 37.92
CA ASP A 803 -6.95 -36.21 39.08
C ASP A 803 -8.04 -35.15 39.11
N THR A 804 -7.78 -33.96 38.57
CA THR A 804 -8.80 -32.93 38.30
C THR A 804 -9.87 -33.45 37.33
N MET A 805 -9.46 -34.09 36.23
CA MET A 805 -10.41 -34.73 35.28
C MET A 805 -11.16 -35.89 35.92
N LYS A 806 -10.50 -36.75 36.70
CA LYS A 806 -11.18 -37.84 37.43
C LYS A 806 -12.16 -37.31 38.46
N SER A 807 -11.82 -36.23 39.17
CA SER A 807 -12.72 -35.53 40.09
C SER A 807 -13.96 -35.04 39.34
N LYS A 808 -13.77 -34.50 38.13
CA LYS A 808 -14.89 -34.11 37.27
C LYS A 808 -15.75 -35.30 36.87
N GLN A 809 -15.15 -36.42 36.46
CA GLN A 809 -15.87 -37.65 36.10
C GLN A 809 -16.67 -38.23 37.28
N LYS A 810 -16.23 -38.01 38.53
CA LYS A 810 -16.95 -38.43 39.74
C LYS A 810 -18.12 -37.50 40.08
N THR A 811 -17.98 -36.21 39.83
CA THR A 811 -18.95 -35.17 40.23
C THR A 811 -19.99 -34.87 39.16
N PHE A 812 -19.68 -35.12 37.89
CA PHE A 812 -20.58 -34.92 36.76
C PHE A 812 -21.14 -36.26 36.26
N ASN A 813 -22.47 -36.41 36.25
CA ASN A 813 -23.12 -37.60 35.70
C ASN A 813 -23.50 -37.38 34.22
N PRO A 814 -22.79 -37.99 33.25
CA PRO A 814 -23.04 -37.76 31.82
C PRO A 814 -24.39 -38.29 31.32
N ALA A 815 -25.10 -39.12 32.10
CA ALA A 815 -26.42 -39.63 31.74
C ALA A 815 -27.58 -38.72 32.18
N THR A 816 -27.38 -37.87 33.18
CA THR A 816 -28.48 -37.11 33.82
C THR A 816 -28.21 -35.62 33.99
N SER A 817 -26.94 -35.20 34.00
CA SER A 817 -26.54 -33.82 34.25
C SER A 817 -26.30 -33.08 32.94
N THR A 818 -26.79 -31.83 32.84
CA THR A 818 -26.45 -30.94 31.73
C THR A 818 -25.02 -30.43 31.89
N PRO A 819 -24.16 -30.52 30.86
CA PRO A 819 -22.82 -29.95 30.93
C PRO A 819 -22.85 -28.42 31.08
N THR A 820 -21.96 -27.88 31.92
CA THR A 820 -21.91 -26.44 32.25
C THR A 820 -20.49 -25.85 32.18
N ASP A 821 -19.50 -26.65 31.82
CA ASP A 821 -18.09 -26.28 31.68
C ASP A 821 -17.40 -27.17 30.64
N MET A 822 -16.17 -26.83 30.24
CA MET A 822 -15.46 -27.52 29.17
C MET A 822 -15.26 -29.02 29.46
N ALA A 823 -14.86 -29.36 30.69
CA ALA A 823 -14.60 -30.75 31.07
C ALA A 823 -15.88 -31.59 31.14
N SER A 824 -17.02 -31.04 31.59
CA SER A 824 -18.31 -31.75 31.52
C SER A 824 -18.75 -32.02 30.09
N TRP A 825 -18.48 -31.13 29.13
CA TRP A 825 -18.73 -31.38 27.71
C TRP A 825 -17.85 -32.51 27.16
N LEU A 826 -16.56 -32.55 27.53
CA LEU A 826 -15.65 -33.65 27.15
C LEU A 826 -16.11 -34.99 27.75
N VAL A 827 -16.40 -35.02 29.05
CA VAL A 827 -16.89 -36.23 29.73
C VAL A 827 -18.22 -36.70 29.13
N HIS A 828 -19.15 -35.80 28.85
CA HIS A 828 -20.42 -36.13 28.20
C HIS A 828 -20.21 -36.73 26.80
N SER A 829 -19.34 -36.13 25.99
CA SER A 829 -18.99 -36.61 24.64
C SER A 829 -18.34 -38.00 24.67
N ALA A 830 -17.43 -38.24 25.62
CA ALA A 830 -16.76 -39.53 25.78
C ALA A 830 -17.72 -40.69 26.10
N HIS A 831 -18.80 -40.41 26.85
CA HIS A 831 -19.83 -41.39 27.22
C HIS A 831 -20.92 -41.52 26.16
N ASN A 832 -21.12 -40.49 25.32
CA ASN A 832 -22.14 -40.44 24.26
C ASN A 832 -21.50 -40.12 22.90
N PRO A 833 -20.60 -40.96 22.36
CA PRO A 833 -19.87 -40.64 21.15
C PRO A 833 -20.80 -40.66 19.91
N PRO A 834 -20.65 -39.73 18.96
CA PRO A 834 -21.50 -39.66 17.77
C PRO A 834 -21.32 -40.87 16.83
N THR A 835 -20.16 -41.53 16.87
CA THR A 835 -19.89 -42.82 16.21
C THR A 835 -18.96 -43.67 17.08
N PRO A 836 -19.01 -45.01 17.00
CA PRO A 836 -18.10 -45.89 17.76
C PRO A 836 -16.61 -45.58 17.53
N SER A 837 -16.26 -45.15 16.32
CA SER A 837 -14.90 -44.75 15.92
C SER A 837 -14.39 -43.44 16.54
N LYS A 838 -15.26 -42.64 17.15
CA LYS A 838 -14.93 -41.36 17.80
C LYS A 838 -15.00 -41.41 19.33
N ARG A 839 -15.02 -42.62 19.91
CA ARG A 839 -15.03 -42.80 21.36
C ARG A 839 -13.70 -42.33 21.95
N GLN A 840 -13.74 -41.33 22.82
CA GLN A 840 -12.57 -40.91 23.58
C GLN A 840 -12.19 -41.99 24.60
N THR A 841 -10.89 -42.24 24.76
CA THR A 841 -10.38 -43.16 25.79
C THR A 841 -10.17 -42.41 27.10
N GLN A 842 -10.03 -43.13 28.21
CA GLN A 842 -9.66 -42.50 29.50
C GLN A 842 -8.36 -41.72 29.38
N ARG A 843 -7.37 -42.27 28.67
CA ARG A 843 -6.10 -41.61 28.40
C ARG A 843 -6.27 -40.33 27.58
N SER A 844 -7.24 -40.29 26.66
CA SER A 844 -7.58 -39.10 25.89
C SER A 844 -8.13 -37.99 26.79
N LEU A 845 -9.06 -38.32 27.71
CA LEU A 845 -9.60 -37.34 28.66
C LEU A 845 -8.54 -36.81 29.62
N GLU A 846 -7.64 -37.68 30.08
CA GLU A 846 -6.48 -37.30 30.90
C GLU A 846 -5.53 -36.36 30.14
N SER A 847 -5.27 -36.63 28.86
CA SER A 847 -4.45 -35.76 28.01
C SER A 847 -5.14 -34.44 27.68
N ASP A 848 -6.45 -34.46 27.41
CA ASP A 848 -7.26 -33.26 27.20
C ASP A 848 -7.24 -32.35 28.45
N SER A 849 -7.14 -32.96 29.64
CA SER A 849 -7.04 -32.22 30.90
C SER A 849 -5.74 -31.41 31.01
N VAL A 850 -4.62 -32.07 30.71
CA VAL A 850 -3.30 -31.42 30.65
C VAL A 850 -3.31 -30.28 29.63
N LEU A 851 -3.88 -30.52 28.44
CA LEU A 851 -4.00 -29.51 27.39
C LEU A 851 -4.86 -28.32 27.83
N LEU A 852 -6.05 -28.56 28.40
CA LEU A 852 -6.96 -27.50 28.84
C LEU A 852 -6.31 -26.59 29.89
N ILE A 853 -5.63 -27.17 30.89
CA ILE A 853 -5.01 -26.40 31.96
C ILE A 853 -3.80 -25.61 31.45
N ILE A 854 -2.88 -26.25 30.72
CA ILE A 854 -1.66 -25.58 30.25
C ILE A 854 -2.00 -24.56 29.15
N ALA A 855 -2.73 -24.95 28.10
CA ALA A 855 -2.94 -24.11 26.94
C ALA A 855 -3.77 -22.85 27.26
N GLY A 856 -4.77 -22.97 28.16
CA GLY A 856 -5.60 -21.84 28.58
C GLY A 856 -4.89 -20.89 29.54
N SER A 857 -4.03 -21.41 30.43
CA SER A 857 -3.45 -20.61 31.51
C SER A 857 -2.13 -19.94 31.12
N ASP A 858 -1.17 -20.72 30.62
CA ASP A 858 0.21 -20.24 30.43
C ASP A 858 0.32 -19.19 29.32
N THR A 859 -0.37 -19.40 28.21
CA THR A 859 -0.38 -18.45 27.09
C THR A 859 -1.04 -17.13 27.46
N THR A 860 -2.15 -17.18 28.21
CA THR A 860 -2.88 -16.00 28.68
C THR A 860 -2.09 -15.25 29.77
N THR A 861 -1.38 -15.96 30.65
CA THR A 861 -0.44 -15.37 31.62
C THR A 861 0.58 -14.51 30.91
N SER A 862 1.17 -15.06 29.84
CA SER A 862 2.19 -14.36 29.07
C SER A 862 1.65 -13.11 28.38
N ALA A 863 0.46 -13.20 27.78
CA ALA A 863 -0.17 -12.06 27.13
C ALA A 863 -0.53 -10.93 28.11
N ILE A 864 -1.15 -11.25 29.26
CA ILE A 864 -1.53 -10.22 30.25
C ILE A 864 -0.27 -9.57 30.85
N THR A 865 0.75 -10.37 31.18
CA THR A 865 2.00 -9.87 31.76
C THR A 865 2.69 -8.88 30.82
N ASN A 866 2.81 -9.21 29.53
CA ASN A 866 3.41 -8.31 28.54
C ASN A 866 2.57 -7.06 28.28
N ALA A 867 1.24 -7.16 28.29
CA ALA A 867 0.37 -5.98 28.16
C ALA A 867 0.59 -5.01 29.33
N LEU A 868 0.64 -5.53 30.56
CA LEU A 868 0.91 -4.72 31.75
C LEU A 868 2.33 -4.16 31.74
N PHE A 869 3.33 -4.90 31.23
CA PHE A 869 4.69 -4.38 31.03
C PHE A 869 4.71 -3.18 30.08
N PHE A 870 4.15 -3.32 28.88
CA PHE A 870 4.13 -2.24 27.88
C PHE A 870 3.37 -1.01 28.36
N LEU A 871 2.25 -1.21 29.07
CA LEU A 871 1.51 -0.10 29.69
C LEU A 871 2.30 0.55 30.83
N THR A 872 3.01 -0.23 31.66
CA THR A 872 3.82 0.33 32.77
C THR A 872 5.03 1.11 32.24
N ARG A 873 5.62 0.66 31.13
CA ARG A 873 6.69 1.36 30.42
C ARG A 873 6.22 2.69 29.82
N ASP A 874 4.96 2.78 29.41
CA ASP A 874 4.41 3.94 28.71
C ASP A 874 3.24 4.59 29.48
N PRO A 875 3.55 5.57 30.36
CA PRO A 875 2.52 6.28 31.13
C PRO A 875 1.47 6.98 30.26
N MET A 876 1.84 7.44 29.06
CA MET A 876 0.90 8.13 28.17
C MET A 876 -0.16 7.18 27.63
N ARG A 877 0.26 6.01 27.15
CA ARG A 877 -0.64 4.97 26.64
C ARG A 877 -1.44 4.31 27.77
N PHE A 878 -0.85 4.19 28.96
CA PHE A 878 -1.56 3.80 30.18
C PHE A 878 -2.73 4.75 30.48
N LEU A 879 -2.46 6.07 30.55
CA LEU A 879 -3.49 7.07 30.86
C LEU A 879 -4.55 7.16 29.76
N LYS A 880 -4.17 6.98 28.49
CA LYS A 880 -5.11 6.95 27.37
C LYS A 880 -6.07 5.75 27.47
N LEU A 881 -5.54 4.56 27.80
CA LEU A 881 -6.37 3.38 28.05
C LEU A 881 -7.26 3.58 29.28
N ARG A 882 -6.73 4.15 30.36
CA ARG A 882 -7.51 4.49 31.56
C ARG A 882 -8.69 5.40 31.23
N LYS A 883 -8.47 6.45 30.44
CA LYS A 883 -9.55 7.36 30.01
C LYS A 883 -10.62 6.63 29.19
N ALA A 884 -10.22 5.75 28.27
CA ALA A 884 -11.16 4.96 27.48
C ALA A 884 -11.98 4.00 28.34
N ILE A 885 -11.34 3.37 29.34
CA ILE A 885 -11.98 2.54 30.35
C ILE A 885 -12.95 3.39 31.18
N ASP A 886 -12.53 4.49 31.78
CA ASP A 886 -13.39 5.35 32.62
C ASP A 886 -14.66 5.86 31.90
N ALA A 887 -14.62 5.97 30.57
CA ALA A 887 -15.76 6.39 29.75
C ALA A 887 -16.84 5.30 29.53
N LEU A 888 -16.58 4.04 29.88
CA LEU A 888 -17.54 2.94 29.69
C LEU A 888 -18.64 2.98 30.75
N HIS A 889 -19.87 2.69 30.33
CA HIS A 889 -21.06 2.70 31.20
C HIS A 889 -21.11 1.51 32.17
N ASP A 890 -20.50 0.38 31.80
CA ASP A 890 -20.28 -0.78 32.67
C ASP A 890 -18.98 -1.52 32.31
N ARG A 891 -18.69 -2.59 33.04
CA ARG A 891 -17.52 -3.46 32.85
C ARG A 891 -17.89 -4.85 32.33
N SER A 892 -19.07 -5.01 31.74
CA SER A 892 -19.48 -6.29 31.16
C SER A 892 -18.55 -6.70 30.01
N ALA A 893 -18.41 -7.99 29.76
CA ALA A 893 -17.58 -8.52 28.69
C ALA A 893 -17.96 -7.93 27.32
N ARG A 894 -19.27 -7.68 27.11
CA ARG A 894 -19.78 -7.01 25.90
C ARG A 894 -19.26 -5.58 25.78
N THR A 895 -19.38 -4.79 26.84
CA THR A 895 -18.96 -3.39 26.84
C THR A 895 -17.44 -3.28 26.71
N LEU A 896 -16.68 -4.12 27.42
CA LEU A 896 -15.23 -4.17 27.28
C LEU A 896 -14.79 -4.56 25.85
N ALA A 897 -15.46 -5.53 25.23
CA ALA A 897 -15.18 -5.90 23.83
C ALA A 897 -15.49 -4.79 22.81
N SER A 898 -16.31 -3.79 23.18
CA SER A 898 -16.58 -2.61 22.35
C SER A 898 -15.56 -1.48 22.54
N CYS A 899 -14.67 -1.57 23.53
CA CYS A 899 -13.66 -0.55 23.81
C CYS A 899 -12.49 -0.66 22.82
N ARG A 900 -12.54 0.14 21.76
CA ARG A 900 -11.58 0.08 20.63
C ARG A 900 -10.12 0.23 21.07
N TYR A 901 -9.82 1.12 22.01
CA TYR A 901 -8.43 1.32 22.47
C TYR A 901 -7.93 0.17 23.35
N LEU A 902 -8.82 -0.50 24.11
CA LEU A 902 -8.47 -1.72 24.85
C LEU A 902 -8.15 -2.87 23.88
N GLU A 903 -8.96 -3.06 22.84
CA GLU A 903 -8.67 -4.04 21.78
C GLU A 903 -7.33 -3.76 21.11
N ALA A 904 -7.05 -2.50 20.83
CA ALA A 904 -5.82 -2.06 20.18
C ALA A 904 -4.57 -2.36 21.02
N VAL A 905 -4.64 -2.12 22.34
CA VAL A 905 -3.56 -2.47 23.29
C VAL A 905 -3.33 -3.98 23.34
N ILE A 906 -4.41 -4.77 23.37
CA ILE A 906 -4.31 -6.23 23.38
C ILE A 906 -3.67 -6.73 22.09
N ASN A 907 -4.13 -6.25 20.94
CA ASN A 907 -3.62 -6.69 19.64
C ASN A 907 -2.15 -6.30 19.44
N GLU A 908 -1.74 -5.09 19.82
CA GLU A 908 -0.33 -4.66 19.73
C GLU A 908 0.57 -5.44 20.68
N THR A 909 0.07 -5.81 21.87
CA THR A 909 0.79 -6.71 22.77
C THR A 909 1.01 -8.07 22.13
N LEU A 910 -0.06 -8.67 21.59
CA LEU A 910 -0.01 -9.98 20.94
C LEU A 910 0.85 -9.99 19.67
N ARG A 911 1.00 -8.83 19.01
CA ARG A 911 1.89 -8.64 17.87
C ARG A 911 3.36 -8.64 18.30
N LEU A 912 3.70 -7.86 19.32
CA LEU A 912 5.09 -7.71 19.75
C LEU A 912 5.62 -8.91 20.54
N LYS A 913 4.77 -9.51 21.37
CA LYS A 913 5.09 -10.63 22.26
C LYS A 913 4.00 -11.72 22.17
N PRO A 914 3.81 -12.34 20.99
CA PRO A 914 2.89 -13.47 20.85
C PRO A 914 3.29 -14.59 21.82
N PRO A 915 2.35 -15.22 22.54
CA PRO A 915 2.68 -16.29 23.48
C PRO A 915 3.34 -17.52 22.84
N ILE A 916 3.22 -17.72 21.53
CA ILE A 916 3.85 -18.81 20.76
C ILE A 916 4.68 -18.19 19.64
N CYS A 917 5.95 -17.86 19.94
CA CYS A 917 6.82 -17.09 19.05
C CYS A 917 7.20 -17.84 17.76
N GLN A 918 7.53 -19.14 17.84
CA GLN A 918 7.96 -19.93 16.67
C GLN A 918 6.80 -20.37 15.76
N GLY A 919 5.56 -20.18 16.21
CA GLY A 919 4.40 -20.81 15.61
C GLY A 919 4.27 -22.30 15.94
N LEU A 920 3.17 -22.90 15.47
CA LEU A 920 2.90 -24.32 15.68
C LEU A 920 3.42 -25.14 14.50
N VAL A 921 4.12 -26.23 14.81
CA VAL A 921 4.60 -27.19 13.80
C VAL A 921 3.43 -27.86 13.08
N ARG A 922 3.59 -28.05 11.77
CA ARG A 922 2.69 -28.79 10.87
C ARG A 922 3.50 -29.79 10.06
N GLU A 923 2.86 -30.85 9.62
CA GLU A 923 3.46 -31.83 8.69
C GLU A 923 2.74 -31.70 7.34
N THR A 924 3.51 -31.63 6.26
CA THR A 924 2.96 -31.58 4.89
C THR A 924 2.27 -32.91 4.53
N PRO A 925 1.22 -32.90 3.69
CA PRO A 925 0.57 -34.13 3.22
C PRO A 925 1.56 -35.18 2.67
N SER A 926 1.48 -36.40 3.19
CA SER A 926 2.37 -37.53 2.82
C SER A 926 2.31 -37.96 1.35
N THR A 927 1.26 -37.58 0.64
CA THR A 927 1.07 -37.95 -0.77
C THR A 927 1.55 -36.90 -1.77
N SER A 928 1.70 -35.64 -1.35
CA SER A 928 1.84 -34.51 -2.30
C SER A 928 2.71 -33.35 -1.82
N GLY A 929 3.11 -33.30 -0.54
CA GLY A 929 3.81 -32.13 -0.03
C GLY A 929 2.93 -30.88 -0.04
N ILE A 930 3.55 -29.71 -0.13
CA ILE A 930 2.88 -28.42 -0.29
C ILE A 930 3.63 -27.62 -1.35
N THR A 931 2.91 -27.08 -2.33
CA THR A 931 3.44 -26.07 -3.25
C THR A 931 2.97 -24.70 -2.78
N ILE A 932 3.91 -23.82 -2.43
CA ILE A 932 3.64 -22.41 -2.15
C ILE A 932 3.85 -21.67 -3.47
N PRO A 933 2.80 -21.04 -4.02
CA PRO A 933 2.91 -20.30 -5.27
C PRO A 933 3.98 -19.21 -5.18
N ALA A 934 4.68 -19.00 -6.28
CA ALA A 934 5.59 -17.89 -6.44
C ALA A 934 4.90 -16.54 -6.14
N HIS A 935 5.62 -15.61 -5.49
CA HIS A 935 5.06 -14.29 -5.19
C HIS A 935 4.95 -13.41 -6.43
N THR A 936 5.74 -13.72 -7.46
CA THR A 936 5.72 -13.07 -8.79
C THR A 936 5.81 -14.13 -9.89
N GLU A 937 5.41 -13.79 -11.12
CA GLU A 937 5.46 -14.74 -12.26
C GLU A 937 6.88 -15.21 -12.64
N ASN A 938 7.92 -14.53 -12.15
CA ASN A 938 9.33 -14.81 -12.44
C ASN A 938 10.02 -15.66 -11.35
N GLU A 939 9.35 -15.92 -10.24
CA GLU A 939 9.85 -16.82 -9.20
C GLU A 939 9.33 -18.25 -9.44
N PRO A 940 10.11 -19.30 -9.18
CA PRO A 940 9.58 -20.65 -9.18
C PRO A 940 8.72 -20.88 -7.93
N ASP A 941 7.63 -21.62 -8.08
CA ASP A 941 6.86 -22.11 -6.94
C ASP A 941 7.78 -22.86 -5.95
N VAL A 942 7.60 -22.59 -4.66
CA VAL A 942 8.36 -23.28 -3.60
C VAL A 942 7.67 -24.60 -3.28
N VAL A 943 8.30 -25.71 -3.67
CA VAL A 943 7.80 -27.06 -3.38
C VAL A 943 8.42 -27.57 -2.08
N ILE A 944 7.58 -27.76 -1.07
CA ILE A 944 7.92 -28.43 0.18
C ILE A 944 7.57 -29.91 0.06
N PRO A 945 8.53 -30.85 0.18
CA PRO A 945 8.30 -32.28 -0.02
C PRO A 945 7.24 -32.87 0.93
N PRO A 946 6.62 -34.01 0.58
CA PRO A 946 5.79 -34.79 1.51
C PRO A 946 6.51 -35.13 2.82
N ASP A 947 5.74 -35.32 3.90
CA ASP A 947 6.24 -35.68 5.24
C ASP A 947 7.29 -34.70 5.83
N THR A 948 7.25 -33.44 5.40
CA THR A 948 8.12 -32.37 5.92
C THR A 948 7.46 -31.64 7.08
N LEU A 949 8.21 -31.42 8.16
CA LEU A 949 7.80 -30.55 9.27
C LEU A 949 8.03 -29.08 8.91
N VAL A 950 6.98 -28.27 8.96
CA VAL A 950 7.00 -26.83 8.67
C VAL A 950 6.47 -26.03 9.85
N THR A 951 6.96 -24.81 10.03
CA THR A 951 6.42 -23.86 11.01
C THR A 951 6.36 -22.46 10.41
N VAL A 952 5.42 -21.65 10.88
CA VAL A 952 5.30 -20.23 10.50
C VAL A 952 5.74 -19.41 11.70
N PRO A 953 6.90 -18.73 11.66
CA PRO A 953 7.46 -18.05 12.83
C PRO A 953 6.64 -16.78 13.15
N THR A 954 5.68 -16.92 14.07
CA THR A 954 4.73 -15.86 14.45
C THR A 954 5.42 -14.56 14.87
N TRP A 955 6.49 -14.65 15.69
CA TRP A 955 7.15 -13.47 16.25
C TRP A 955 7.89 -12.65 15.18
N THR A 956 8.60 -13.30 14.25
CA THR A 956 9.25 -12.58 13.15
C THR A 956 8.21 -12.07 12.16
N LEU A 957 7.18 -12.86 11.84
CA LEU A 957 6.09 -12.46 10.95
C LEU A 957 5.34 -11.22 11.47
N HIS A 958 5.10 -11.13 12.78
CA HIS A 958 4.38 -10.01 13.41
C HIS A 958 5.25 -8.76 13.59
N ARG A 959 6.56 -8.86 13.33
CA ARG A 959 7.53 -7.77 13.42
C ARG A 959 8.26 -7.52 12.10
N ASP A 960 7.78 -8.16 11.03
CA ASP A 960 8.36 -8.03 9.72
C ASP A 960 8.13 -6.60 9.22
N ALA A 961 9.21 -5.84 9.07
CA ALA A 961 9.14 -4.44 8.66
C ALA A 961 8.45 -4.28 7.29
N ARG A 962 8.47 -5.32 6.44
CA ARG A 962 7.76 -5.34 5.15
C ARG A 962 6.25 -5.16 5.29
N PHE A 963 5.67 -5.54 6.43
CA PHE A 963 4.24 -5.35 6.69
C PHE A 963 3.97 -4.34 7.81
N TRP A 964 4.83 -4.29 8.82
CA TRP A 964 4.59 -3.51 10.03
C TRP A 964 5.34 -2.17 10.07
N GLY A 965 6.15 -1.86 9.04
CA GLY A 965 6.95 -0.63 8.91
C GLY A 965 8.24 -0.64 9.73
N ASP A 966 9.06 0.40 9.60
CA ASP A 966 10.33 0.52 10.35
C ASP A 966 10.14 0.57 11.88
N ASP A 967 8.97 1.04 12.31
CA ASP A 967 8.57 1.06 13.72
C ASP A 967 7.92 -0.27 14.17
N ALA A 968 8.09 -1.36 13.41
CA ALA A 968 7.56 -2.69 13.73
C ALA A 968 7.97 -3.16 15.14
N SER A 969 9.07 -2.65 15.69
CA SER A 969 9.49 -3.01 17.05
C SER A 969 8.88 -2.17 18.18
N GLU A 970 8.21 -1.07 17.84
CA GLU A 970 7.63 -0.13 18.79
C GLU A 970 6.26 -0.58 19.29
N PHE A 971 5.92 -0.23 20.53
CA PHE A 971 4.58 -0.44 21.11
C PHE A 971 3.66 0.72 20.74
N ARG A 972 2.88 0.53 19.67
CA ARG A 972 1.95 1.53 19.14
C ARG A 972 0.54 0.96 18.97
N PRO A 973 -0.28 0.90 20.05
CA PRO A 973 -1.67 0.45 19.98
C PRO A 973 -2.48 1.14 18.88
N GLU A 974 -2.20 2.41 18.60
CA GLU A 974 -2.83 3.18 17.53
C GLU A 974 -2.80 2.50 16.15
N ARG A 975 -1.87 1.56 15.92
CA ARG A 975 -1.80 0.73 14.71
C ARG A 975 -3.04 -0.12 14.45
N PHE A 976 -3.87 -0.38 15.46
CA PHE A 976 -5.12 -1.14 15.32
C PHE A 976 -6.37 -0.24 15.36
N LEU A 977 -6.22 1.09 15.24
CA LEU A 977 -7.33 2.03 15.19
C LEU A 977 -7.52 2.55 13.75
N SER A 978 -8.75 2.48 13.24
CA SER A 978 -9.06 2.88 11.85
C SER A 978 -8.70 4.34 11.53
N GLU A 979 -8.75 5.22 12.54
CA GLU A 979 -8.42 6.65 12.42
C GLU A 979 -6.92 6.91 12.11
N ASN A 980 -6.06 5.88 12.26
CA ASN A 980 -4.63 5.95 12.03
C ASN A 980 -4.17 4.98 10.93
N GLY A 981 -5.04 4.66 9.96
CA GLY A 981 -4.76 3.65 8.93
C GLY A 981 -4.70 2.22 9.50
N GLY A 982 -5.50 1.95 10.55
CA GLY A 982 -5.35 0.77 11.38
C GLY A 982 -5.49 -0.56 10.66
N VAL A 983 -4.67 -1.53 11.07
CA VAL A 983 -4.59 -2.88 10.49
C VAL A 983 -5.92 -3.62 10.62
N ASP A 984 -6.49 -4.03 9.48
CA ASP A 984 -7.66 -4.90 9.46
C ASP A 984 -7.26 -6.34 9.81
N VAL A 985 -7.53 -6.72 11.06
CA VAL A 985 -7.27 -8.07 11.57
C VAL A 985 -8.23 -9.12 11.01
N THR A 986 -9.27 -8.72 10.27
CA THR A 986 -10.23 -9.61 9.60
C THR A 986 -9.84 -9.95 8.16
N ASP A 987 -8.90 -9.21 7.54
CA ASP A 987 -8.34 -9.57 6.24
C ASP A 987 -7.45 -10.82 6.36
N ASP A 988 -7.76 -11.82 5.53
CA ASP A 988 -7.03 -13.10 5.43
C ASP A 988 -5.59 -12.94 4.91
N ARG A 989 -5.22 -11.78 4.38
CA ARG A 989 -3.84 -11.45 3.96
C ARG A 989 -3.02 -10.78 5.05
N THR A 990 -3.65 -10.20 6.09
CA THR A 990 -2.94 -9.58 7.20
C THR A 990 -2.09 -10.62 7.94
N PRO A 991 -0.76 -10.47 8.07
CA PRO A 991 0.14 -11.37 8.78
C PRO A 991 0.03 -11.19 10.30
N PHE A 992 -1.21 -11.17 10.81
CA PHE A 992 -1.55 -11.11 12.23
C PHE A 992 -2.32 -12.37 12.64
N VAL A 993 -1.58 -13.33 13.19
CA VAL A 993 -2.04 -14.70 13.49
C VAL A 993 -1.75 -15.17 14.93
N PRO A 994 -1.98 -14.34 15.98
CA PRO A 994 -1.63 -14.71 17.36
C PRO A 994 -2.41 -15.92 17.90
N PHE A 995 -3.52 -16.28 17.24
CA PHE A 995 -4.35 -17.45 17.55
C PHE A 995 -4.37 -18.49 16.42
N SER A 996 -3.44 -18.44 15.46
CA SER A 996 -3.53 -19.19 14.19
C SER A 996 -4.81 -18.86 13.37
N ARG A 997 -5.00 -19.51 12.21
CA ARG A 997 -6.16 -19.33 11.32
C ARG A 997 -6.73 -20.67 10.84
N GLY A 998 -7.94 -20.61 10.26
CA GLY A 998 -8.61 -21.76 9.64
C GLY A 998 -9.04 -22.86 10.63
N ALA A 999 -9.04 -24.10 10.17
CA ALA A 999 -9.49 -25.27 10.94
C ALA A 999 -8.65 -25.54 12.21
N TYR A 1000 -7.47 -24.94 12.33
CA TYR A 1000 -6.55 -25.08 13.46
C TYR A 1000 -6.41 -23.77 14.27
N ALA A 1001 -7.34 -22.83 14.10
CA ALA A 1001 -7.41 -21.65 14.94
C ALA A 1001 -7.63 -22.04 16.42
N CYS A 1002 -7.05 -21.27 17.34
CA CYS A 1002 -7.09 -21.54 18.76
C CYS A 1002 -8.54 -21.60 19.27
N PRO A 1003 -8.98 -22.73 19.84
CA PRO A 1003 -10.34 -22.86 20.37
C PRO A 1003 -10.58 -21.97 21.60
N GLY A 1004 -9.51 -21.59 22.31
CA GLY A 1004 -9.57 -20.73 23.49
C GLY A 1004 -9.63 -19.22 23.22
N LYS A 1005 -9.58 -18.77 21.95
CA LYS A 1005 -9.49 -17.35 21.59
C LYS A 1005 -10.51 -16.47 22.31
N ALA A 1006 -11.78 -16.90 22.35
CA ALA A 1006 -12.85 -16.11 22.97
C ALA A 1006 -12.68 -15.96 24.49
N VAL A 1007 -12.18 -17.00 25.17
CA VAL A 1007 -11.93 -16.98 26.63
C VAL A 1007 -10.70 -16.12 26.93
N ALA A 1008 -9.61 -16.29 26.17
CA ALA A 1008 -8.39 -15.50 26.33
C ALA A 1008 -8.65 -13.99 26.19
N TYR A 1009 -9.41 -13.57 25.16
CA TYR A 1009 -9.79 -12.16 25.01
C TYR A 1009 -10.68 -11.67 26.15
N ALA A 1010 -11.59 -12.50 26.69
CA ALA A 1010 -12.42 -12.12 27.83
C ALA A 1010 -11.57 -11.88 29.10
N GLU A 1011 -10.60 -12.76 29.38
CA GLU A 1011 -9.66 -12.61 30.50
C GLU A 1011 -8.76 -11.38 30.34
N LEU A 1012 -8.14 -11.20 29.16
CA LEU A 1012 -7.30 -10.04 28.84
C LEU A 1012 -8.06 -8.72 29.06
N ARG A 1013 -9.27 -8.62 28.53
CA ARG A 1013 -10.12 -7.42 28.69
C ARG A 1013 -10.45 -7.16 30.15
N ALA A 1014 -10.89 -8.19 30.87
CA ALA A 1014 -11.35 -8.04 32.25
C ALA A 1014 -10.20 -7.64 33.18
N VAL A 1015 -9.04 -8.30 33.09
CA VAL A 1015 -7.87 -8.00 33.94
C VAL A 1015 -7.29 -6.63 33.62
N LEU A 1016 -7.06 -6.31 32.33
CA LEU A 1016 -6.50 -5.02 31.94
C LEU A 1016 -7.45 -3.87 32.35
N ALA A 1017 -8.76 -4.04 32.16
CA ALA A 1017 -9.73 -3.04 32.57
C ALA A 1017 -9.74 -2.83 34.10
N ALA A 1018 -9.66 -3.90 34.88
CA ALA A 1018 -9.66 -3.84 36.34
C ALA A 1018 -8.36 -3.22 36.89
N VAL A 1019 -7.19 -3.64 36.40
CA VAL A 1019 -5.90 -3.11 36.85
C VAL A 1019 -5.74 -1.63 36.46
N VAL A 1020 -5.97 -1.28 35.18
CA VAL A 1020 -5.77 0.09 34.69
C VAL A 1020 -6.79 1.07 35.30
N GLY A 1021 -8.02 0.60 35.55
CA GLY A 1021 -9.07 1.39 36.19
C GLY A 1021 -8.86 1.59 37.69
N GLY A 1022 -8.30 0.58 38.39
CA GLY A 1022 -8.22 0.53 39.85
C GLY A 1022 -6.88 0.92 40.48
N PHE A 1023 -5.78 0.88 39.73
CA PHE A 1023 -4.43 1.05 40.28
C PHE A 1023 -3.55 1.97 39.44
N ASP A 1024 -2.68 2.73 40.10
CA ASP A 1024 -1.48 3.33 39.54
C ASP A 1024 -0.34 2.31 39.64
N VAL A 1025 0.33 2.02 38.51
CA VAL A 1025 1.34 0.96 38.41
C VAL A 1025 2.68 1.56 38.03
N ARG A 1026 3.75 1.15 38.72
CA ARG A 1026 5.14 1.53 38.41
C ARG A 1026 6.10 0.39 38.66
N PHE A 1027 7.26 0.39 38.01
CA PHE A 1027 8.32 -0.59 38.30
C PHE A 1027 8.78 -0.52 39.76
N ALA A 1028 9.13 -1.67 40.34
CA ALA A 1028 9.74 -1.75 41.66
C ALA A 1028 11.20 -1.25 41.62
N GLU A 1029 11.67 -0.66 42.72
CA GLU A 1029 13.04 -0.11 42.81
C GLU A 1029 14.10 -1.20 42.52
N GLY A 1030 15.14 -0.85 41.75
CA GLY A 1030 16.23 -1.77 41.38
C GLY A 1030 15.91 -2.79 40.30
N HIS A 1031 14.71 -2.76 39.70
CA HIS A 1031 14.31 -3.66 38.61
C HIS A 1031 14.18 -2.87 37.30
N GLY A 1032 15.07 -3.14 36.35
CA GLY A 1032 15.14 -2.41 35.09
C GLY A 1032 14.18 -2.95 34.05
N GLU A 1033 13.48 -2.05 33.36
CA GLU A 1033 12.65 -2.30 32.16
C GLU A 1033 13.32 -3.25 31.16
N ARG A 1034 14.61 -3.00 30.90
CA ARG A 1034 15.46 -3.79 30.00
C ARG A 1034 15.59 -5.26 30.42
N ALA A 1035 15.68 -5.55 31.71
CA ALA A 1035 15.84 -6.91 32.21
C ALA A 1035 14.60 -7.79 31.97
N PHE A 1036 13.41 -7.18 31.95
CA PHE A 1036 12.19 -7.87 31.57
C PHE A 1036 12.09 -8.01 30.03
N ASP A 1037 12.33 -6.93 29.29
CA ASP A 1037 12.13 -6.93 27.83
C ASP A 1037 13.14 -7.79 27.05
N GLU A 1038 14.38 -7.91 27.54
CA GLU A 1038 15.43 -8.73 26.94
C GLU A 1038 15.54 -10.13 27.57
N GLY A 1039 14.94 -10.36 28.74
CA GLY A 1039 15.15 -11.59 29.53
C GLY A 1039 14.18 -12.73 29.24
N TRP A 1040 13.20 -12.54 28.35
CA TRP A 1040 12.24 -13.58 28.00
C TRP A 1040 12.89 -14.69 27.16
N LEU A 1041 12.32 -15.89 27.24
CA LEU A 1041 12.79 -17.06 26.50
C LEU A 1041 11.66 -17.65 25.68
N ASP A 1042 11.99 -18.07 24.47
CA ASP A 1042 11.11 -18.86 23.60
C ASP A 1042 11.31 -20.35 23.88
N THR A 1043 10.39 -20.95 24.61
CA THR A 1043 10.55 -22.31 25.15
C THR A 1043 9.38 -23.21 24.77
N PHE A 1044 8.77 -22.97 23.60
CA PHE A 1044 7.43 -23.39 23.13
C PHE A 1044 6.36 -22.33 23.44
N THR A 1045 6.23 -21.97 24.71
CA THR A 1045 5.50 -20.77 25.13
C THR A 1045 6.49 -19.70 25.59
N LEU A 1046 6.13 -18.44 25.44
CA LEU A 1046 6.96 -17.32 25.86
C LEU A 1046 7.07 -17.30 27.40
N THR A 1047 8.26 -17.63 27.90
CA THR A 1047 8.60 -17.57 29.34
C THR A 1047 9.05 -16.17 29.70
N ASN A 1048 8.26 -15.48 30.53
CA ASN A 1048 8.57 -14.13 30.99
C ASN A 1048 9.47 -14.13 32.23
N PRO A 1049 10.41 -13.17 32.36
CA PRO A 1049 11.05 -12.88 33.63
C PRO A 1049 10.04 -12.39 34.68
N ALA A 1050 10.50 -12.21 35.92
CA ALA A 1050 9.68 -11.60 36.96
C ALA A 1050 9.41 -10.11 36.67
N LEU A 1051 8.16 -9.75 36.37
CA LEU A 1051 7.71 -8.36 36.24
C LEU A 1051 7.42 -7.79 37.63
N ARG A 1052 8.42 -7.17 38.27
CA ARG A 1052 8.25 -6.60 39.60
C ARG A 1052 7.74 -5.15 39.54
N VAL A 1053 6.57 -4.92 40.09
CA VAL A 1053 5.91 -3.60 40.13
C VAL A 1053 5.43 -3.26 41.53
N VAL A 1054 5.21 -1.98 41.78
CA VAL A 1054 4.42 -1.48 42.89
C VAL A 1054 3.10 -0.97 42.32
N MET A 1055 1.99 -1.43 42.88
CA MET A 1055 0.66 -0.96 42.53
C MET A 1055 0.08 -0.18 43.70
N GLU A 1056 -0.40 1.02 43.44
CA GLU A 1056 -1.05 1.88 44.42
C GLU A 1056 -2.52 1.98 44.07
N LYS A 1057 -3.41 1.69 45.02
CA LYS A 1057 -4.85 1.85 44.81
C LYS A 1057 -5.15 3.28 44.41
N ARG A 1058 -5.82 3.46 43.26
CA ARG A 1058 -6.18 4.77 42.73
C ARG A 1058 -7.02 5.53 43.77
N LYS A 1059 -6.63 6.78 44.05
CA LYS A 1059 -7.45 7.67 44.87
C LYS A 1059 -8.69 8.06 44.07
N ALA A 1060 -9.86 7.89 44.69
CA ALA A 1060 -11.17 8.18 44.11
C ALA A 1060 -11.30 9.63 43.64
#